data_AF-C3YHT4-F1
#
_entry.id   AF-C3YHT4-F1
#
_cell.length_a   1.000
_cell.length_b   1.000
_cell.length_c   1.000
_cell.angle_alpha   90.00
_cell.angle_beta   90.00
_cell.angle_gamma   90.00
#
_symmetry.space_group_name_H-M   'P 1'
#
loop_
_entity.id
_entity.type
_entity.pdbx_description
1 polymer ?
#
loop_
_entity_poly.entity_id
_entity_poly.type
_entity_poly.pdbx_seq_one_letter_code
_entity_poly.pdbx_strand_id
1 'polypeptide(L)'
;MPVQKKRTGWNPWYMVTSAGLDLVGYKVRRRSFRPQFSLLNLLISNTCPYQGGNRYRQANMDDSDFLCAAAKGDVEKVRRGLEEGLDVNTKDYNNKRPVDVAAGLGRDTQLLLETETRKQAEYSELVSSVGSEEGTTVKLFLCGDGQVGKTSLRVILKKINGWLSFIHCSNADPTNKPRIVLIASHADKLQDQEAGWRRAKALVEHYRKLFQESLIVSQEVFLINCLQAGSPEIRRLREVLGTFRNDMLKQRPQVPKVCVEMLTLIESRRRERKIFPVMEWQDFLTAVRQATYGTIESRIVHLASSYLHDEGEIIYLSRKADSLVVLDPQWLFTSVFGALLAPDNFPIDKIARTADDCVTVEELTRVFGAVADIPLLIKLLQDFQLCHTYDGRIFILPSLLQQEMEEAAWSPVSSKSVYFGLQIRGRTEIDSFSCDLFPRLQTLLMQAHPDKFSWPRLWKNSAKCTDGKAEALLQITQDKRQLNIFVRSNDGSREDCNSIMDLLMDMTYRLLHETSPGARSRDMVLSALDLREHRPQPHAYSREEVEAAASKGENLVHPKRNVPEMVKDLLLHLRKVKVAWCIPIVAEMIPPWRELGINLGLSESDMEQISQRHQDDAESCCLAVLEEWLHLARTNATVEGLKTALGLAGQREIVEKLDTMEQSMSKQLLELQSEVTDIVHANFPNLNFVPDKNKEADDRRIELNRRTLREEVFSHSFNFSLDSVILDRIQERKKSVCRINWPGGSGTGFLLNKGKVLTCYHVYRWMSRALWSVHEASQYIATFFVSGEREYKVPFESPASLLKCYSEDLDYAILQLAVEDEMGRSLESLPLLGHFISESEDSRNMVVLVGHPSGGNKMVDFALIAGVAQRYVIHIRYPYMIQEDERKPIYDTSVMFHGSSGSPGFDTYGNVVLMHTRGFMDDGGQSVIERGVRLSAIRDHARQNLAPEAFSEIFPASFEQLAVSLPSFSIS
;
A
#
# COMPACT_ATOMS: atom_id res chain seq x y z
N MET A 1 76.80 -10.69 8.01
CA MET A 1 75.88 -11.80 7.69
C MET A 1 74.82 -11.92 8.79
N PRO A 2 73.53 -11.67 8.52
CA PRO A 2 72.44 -12.02 9.42
C PRO A 2 71.81 -13.38 9.06
N VAL A 3 71.51 -14.20 10.06
CA VAL A 3 70.94 -15.55 9.88
C VAL A 3 69.44 -15.48 9.57
N GLN A 4 68.97 -16.30 8.64
CA GLN A 4 67.57 -16.37 8.21
C GLN A 4 66.64 -16.78 9.37
N LYS A 5 65.71 -15.89 9.76
CA LYS A 5 64.50 -16.30 10.48
C LYS A 5 63.48 -16.88 9.49
N LYS A 6 63.22 -18.18 9.57
CA LYS A 6 62.09 -18.81 8.86
C LYS A 6 60.78 -18.16 9.32
N ARG A 7 60.15 -17.37 8.46
CA ARG A 7 58.72 -17.04 8.59
C ARG A 7 57.92 -18.30 8.26
N THR A 8 57.46 -19.02 9.28
CA THR A 8 56.33 -19.93 9.10
C THR A 8 55.11 -19.09 8.78
N GLY A 9 54.50 -19.33 7.62
CA GLY A 9 53.30 -18.59 7.20
C GLY A 9 52.10 -19.00 8.04
N TRP A 10 51.55 -18.06 8.82
CA TRP A 10 50.26 -18.21 9.48
C TRP A 10 49.26 -17.32 8.75
N ASN A 11 48.41 -17.91 7.90
CA ASN A 11 47.30 -17.21 7.27
C ASN A 11 46.15 -17.04 8.28
N PRO A 12 45.76 -15.80 8.65
CA PRO A 12 44.59 -15.57 9.48
C PRO A 12 43.34 -15.54 8.59
N TRP A 13 42.83 -16.72 8.24
CA TRP A 13 41.54 -16.85 7.57
C TRP A 13 40.39 -16.51 8.53
N TYR A 14 39.74 -15.36 8.35
CA TYR A 14 38.46 -15.06 8.99
C TYR A 14 37.31 -15.26 7.99
N MET A 15 36.82 -16.49 7.92
CA MET A 15 35.49 -16.81 7.40
C MET A 15 34.43 -16.42 8.43
N VAL A 16 33.19 -16.19 7.97
CA VAL A 16 32.00 -16.52 8.76
C VAL A 16 32.00 -18.04 8.95
N THR A 17 32.58 -18.52 10.05
CA THR A 17 32.65 -19.95 10.36
C THR A 17 31.46 -20.39 11.19
N SER A 18 30.56 -21.17 10.59
CA SER A 18 29.74 -22.11 11.34
C SER A 18 30.63 -23.25 11.84
N ALA A 19 31.35 -23.00 12.94
CA ALA A 19 32.25 -23.99 13.54
C ALA A 19 31.44 -25.14 14.17
N GLY A 20 31.48 -26.31 13.53
CA GLY A 20 30.95 -27.53 14.12
C GLY A 20 31.74 -27.94 15.36
N LEU A 21 31.03 -28.49 16.35
CA LEU A 21 31.62 -29.02 17.59
C LEU A 21 31.14 -30.45 17.84
N ASP A 22 31.76 -31.39 17.13
CA ASP A 22 31.72 -32.80 17.52
C ASP A 22 32.50 -33.00 18.82
N LEU A 23 31.82 -33.52 19.84
CA LEU A 23 32.44 -34.36 20.85
C LEU A 23 31.65 -35.67 20.91
N VAL A 24 32.12 -36.61 20.08
CA VAL A 24 31.76 -38.03 20.04
C VAL A 24 30.32 -38.35 19.63
N GLY A 25 30.08 -38.26 18.31
CA GLY A 25 29.59 -39.44 17.59
C GLY A 25 28.09 -39.55 17.33
N TYR A 26 27.55 -38.74 16.41
CA TYR A 26 26.57 -39.19 15.41
C TYR A 26 26.68 -38.31 14.15
N LYS A 27 26.43 -38.87 12.95
CA LYS A 27 26.48 -38.13 11.68
C LYS A 27 25.41 -37.03 11.65
N VAL A 28 25.79 -35.75 11.76
CA VAL A 28 24.89 -34.61 11.58
C VAL A 28 25.22 -33.84 10.29
N ARG A 29 24.22 -33.63 9.43
CA ARG A 29 24.35 -32.94 8.13
C ARG A 29 24.41 -31.40 8.32
N ARG A 30 25.18 -30.72 7.46
CA ARG A 30 25.47 -29.28 7.49
C ARG A 30 24.50 -28.48 6.60
N ARG A 31 23.67 -27.57 7.12
CA ARG A 31 22.75 -26.70 6.32
C ARG A 31 22.48 -25.31 6.97
N SER A 32 22.42 -24.25 6.15
CA SER A 32 22.32 -22.78 6.43
C SER A 32 22.05 -22.02 5.09
N PHE A 33 21.59 -20.77 4.93
CA PHE A 33 21.47 -19.51 5.72
C PHE A 33 19.98 -19.02 5.76
N ARG A 34 19.57 -17.72 5.70
CA ARG A 34 18.17 -17.18 5.87
C ARG A 34 17.93 -15.72 5.32
N PRO A 35 17.14 -15.38 4.25
CA PRO A 35 16.75 -13.98 3.90
C PRO A 35 15.26 -13.59 3.94
N GLN A 36 15.01 -12.27 4.10
CA GLN A 36 14.38 -11.41 3.07
C GLN A 36 14.93 -9.95 3.19
N PHE A 37 15.34 -9.38 2.05
CA PHE A 37 15.51 -7.94 1.71
C PHE A 37 16.33 -6.95 2.56
N SER A 38 17.41 -7.39 3.18
CA SER A 38 18.64 -6.58 3.34
C SER A 38 19.87 -7.48 3.19
N LEU A 39 21.04 -6.95 2.84
CA LEU A 39 22.32 -7.68 2.65
C LEU A 39 22.69 -8.54 3.87
N LEU A 40 22.19 -8.16 5.05
CA LEU A 40 22.45 -8.80 6.32
C LEU A 40 21.17 -9.37 6.98
N ASN A 41 19.95 -8.99 6.54
CA ASN A 41 18.73 -9.80 6.77
C ASN A 41 18.86 -11.15 6.06
N LEU A 42 19.58 -11.17 4.94
CA LEU A 42 20.08 -12.34 4.20
C LEU A 42 20.88 -13.33 5.10
N LEU A 43 21.30 -12.89 6.29
CA LEU A 43 21.97 -13.69 7.29
C LEU A 43 21.11 -14.01 8.54
N ILE A 44 19.83 -13.62 8.66
CA ILE A 44 19.16 -13.54 10.00
C ILE A 44 17.78 -14.22 10.17
N SER A 45 16.92 -14.42 9.16
CA SER A 45 15.53 -14.87 9.42
C SER A 45 15.41 -16.18 10.25
N ASN A 46 14.26 -16.43 10.90
CA ASN A 46 13.89 -17.76 11.41
C ASN A 46 12.36 -18.00 11.28
N THR A 47 11.90 -19.23 11.56
CA THR A 47 10.54 -19.74 11.24
C THR A 47 9.42 -19.36 12.23
N CYS A 48 8.25 -19.02 11.68
CA CYS A 48 6.89 -19.26 12.22
C CYS A 48 6.55 -20.78 12.15
N PRO A 49 5.50 -21.40 12.76
CA PRO A 49 4.40 -20.92 13.64
C PRO A 49 4.20 -21.66 15.00
N TYR A 50 3.27 -21.13 15.83
CA TYR A 50 2.26 -21.76 16.74
C TYR A 50 2.55 -23.11 17.48
N GLN A 51 2.22 -23.32 18.77
CA GLN A 51 1.40 -22.56 19.75
C GLN A 51 1.70 -22.99 21.22
N GLY A 52 1.53 -22.08 22.20
CA GLY A 52 1.12 -22.38 23.60
C GLY A 52 2.18 -22.80 24.65
N GLY A 53 2.25 -22.10 25.81
CA GLY A 53 3.04 -22.63 26.96
C GLY A 53 3.45 -21.82 28.21
N ASN A 54 2.62 -20.92 28.78
CA ASN A 54 2.66 -20.44 30.19
C ASN A 54 3.83 -19.55 30.76
N ARG A 55 3.42 -18.31 31.17
CA ARG A 55 3.85 -17.49 32.36
C ARG A 55 5.15 -16.67 32.23
N TYR A 56 5.20 -15.38 32.61
CA TYR A 56 4.51 -14.73 33.75
C TYR A 56 3.65 -13.49 33.41
N ARG A 57 2.71 -13.20 34.32
CA ARG A 57 1.59 -12.22 34.24
C ARG A 57 1.99 -10.74 34.05
N GLN A 58 1.54 -10.15 32.95
CA GLN A 58 0.57 -9.03 32.94
C GLN A 58 -0.56 -9.44 31.96
N ALA A 59 -1.72 -8.77 31.97
CA ALA A 59 -2.94 -9.30 31.34
C ALA A 59 -2.71 -9.74 29.87
N ASN A 60 -2.87 -11.04 29.61
CA ASN A 60 -2.73 -11.61 28.27
C ASN A 60 -3.77 -10.98 27.34
N MET A 61 -3.33 -10.59 26.16
CA MET A 61 -4.21 -10.23 25.05
C MET A 61 -4.75 -11.52 24.43
N ASP A 62 -6.06 -11.64 24.23
CA ASP A 62 -6.64 -12.78 23.51
C ASP A 62 -6.88 -12.49 22.02
N ASP A 63 -7.26 -13.49 21.24
CA ASP A 63 -7.50 -13.32 19.81
C ASP A 63 -8.61 -12.28 19.51
N SER A 64 -9.59 -12.14 20.40
CA SER A 64 -10.66 -11.15 20.30
C SER A 64 -10.13 -9.75 20.59
N ASP A 65 -9.29 -9.57 21.60
CA ASP A 65 -8.57 -8.32 21.86
C ASP A 65 -7.64 -7.93 20.70
N PHE A 66 -7.05 -8.91 20.01
CA PHE A 66 -6.19 -8.68 18.84
C PHE A 66 -6.97 -8.25 17.59
N LEU A 67 -8.06 -8.95 17.28
CA LEU A 67 -9.05 -8.52 16.28
C LEU A 67 -9.59 -7.12 16.60
N CYS A 68 -9.90 -6.85 17.86
CA CYS A 68 -10.37 -5.55 18.37
C CYS A 68 -9.30 -4.46 18.21
N ALA A 69 -8.04 -4.73 18.54
CA ALA A 69 -6.93 -3.79 18.32
C ALA A 69 -6.70 -3.48 16.84
N ALA A 70 -6.80 -4.49 15.97
CA ALA A 70 -6.71 -4.31 14.52
C ALA A 70 -7.86 -3.44 13.98
N ALA A 71 -9.10 -3.74 14.39
CA ALA A 71 -10.29 -2.97 14.03
C ALA A 71 -10.24 -1.51 14.51
N LYS A 72 -9.63 -1.27 15.68
CA LYS A 72 -9.50 0.07 16.30
C LYS A 72 -8.29 0.87 15.80
N GLY A 73 -7.40 0.28 15.00
CA GLY A 73 -6.17 0.94 14.56
C GLY A 73 -5.14 1.15 15.67
N ASP A 74 -5.21 0.37 16.76
CA ASP A 74 -4.29 0.46 17.90
C ASP A 74 -2.94 -0.16 17.52
N VAL A 75 -2.09 0.63 16.86
CA VAL A 75 -0.78 0.20 16.31
C VAL A 75 0.09 -0.50 17.35
N GLU A 76 0.10 -0.02 18.59
CA GLU A 76 0.94 -0.60 19.65
C GLU A 76 0.34 -1.90 20.22
N LYS A 77 -1.00 -2.03 20.30
CA LYS A 77 -1.62 -3.32 20.64
C LYS A 77 -1.55 -4.33 19.50
N VAL A 78 -1.68 -3.93 18.23
CA VAL A 78 -1.51 -4.87 17.10
C VAL A 78 -0.08 -5.34 17.01
N ARG A 79 0.92 -4.44 17.13
CA ARG A 79 2.32 -4.87 17.20
C ARG A 79 2.57 -5.79 18.39
N ARG A 80 1.93 -5.55 19.54
CA ARG A 80 2.02 -6.44 20.72
C ARG A 80 1.29 -7.78 20.54
N GLY A 81 0.12 -7.82 19.92
CA GLY A 81 -0.59 -9.07 19.63
C GLY A 81 0.16 -9.92 18.60
N LEU A 82 0.85 -9.27 17.65
CA LEU A 82 1.91 -9.91 16.88
C LEU A 82 3.03 -10.39 17.83
N GLU A 83 3.64 -9.55 18.67
CA GLU A 83 4.68 -9.97 19.65
C GLU A 83 4.29 -11.15 20.57
N GLU A 84 3.01 -11.30 20.91
CA GLU A 84 2.47 -12.36 21.75
C GLU A 84 2.16 -13.65 20.97
N GLY A 85 2.23 -13.61 19.63
CA GLY A 85 1.91 -14.73 18.75
C GLY A 85 0.42 -15.04 18.74
N LEU A 86 -0.40 -14.03 18.39
CA LEU A 86 -1.85 -14.15 18.18
C LEU A 86 -2.17 -14.31 16.68
N ASP A 87 -3.13 -15.18 16.35
CA ASP A 87 -3.19 -15.75 15.01
C ASP A 87 -3.80 -14.73 14.02
N VAL A 88 -2.98 -14.34 13.03
CA VAL A 88 -3.36 -13.35 12.00
C VAL A 88 -4.36 -13.93 10.98
N ASN A 89 -4.65 -15.23 11.09
CA ASN A 89 -5.78 -15.91 10.47
C ASN A 89 -6.89 -16.31 11.45
N THR A 90 -6.80 -15.97 12.75
CA THR A 90 -7.96 -16.07 13.65
C THR A 90 -9.10 -15.25 13.10
N LYS A 91 -10.31 -15.76 13.22
CA LYS A 91 -11.50 -15.13 12.66
C LYS A 91 -12.45 -14.72 13.77
N ASP A 92 -13.03 -13.54 13.62
CA ASP A 92 -14.19 -13.15 14.41
C ASP A 92 -15.41 -14.02 14.07
N TYR A 93 -16.51 -13.80 14.78
CA TYR A 93 -17.80 -14.44 14.52
C TYR A 93 -18.39 -14.12 13.13
N ASN A 94 -17.83 -13.14 12.40
CA ASN A 94 -18.16 -12.79 11.02
C ASN A 94 -17.19 -13.38 10.00
N ASN A 95 -16.31 -14.31 10.40
CA ASN A 95 -15.31 -14.96 9.53
C ASN A 95 -14.21 -14.00 9.00
N LYS A 96 -14.02 -12.83 9.63
CA LYS A 96 -12.98 -11.82 9.29
C LYS A 96 -11.73 -11.96 10.15
N ARG A 97 -10.56 -11.80 9.53
CA ARG A 97 -9.24 -11.85 10.20
C ARG A 97 -8.75 -10.47 10.61
N PRO A 98 -7.70 -10.35 11.45
CA PRO A 98 -7.07 -9.07 11.77
C PRO A 98 -6.74 -8.21 10.53
N VAL A 99 -6.19 -8.81 9.46
CA VAL A 99 -5.88 -8.08 8.21
C VAL A 99 -7.13 -7.53 7.52
N ASP A 100 -8.27 -8.22 7.63
CA ASP A 100 -9.53 -7.84 6.99
C ASP A 100 -10.25 -6.69 7.76
N VAL A 101 -9.77 -6.33 8.96
CA VAL A 101 -10.28 -5.23 9.80
C VAL A 101 -9.23 -4.14 10.10
N ALA A 102 -7.99 -4.31 9.67
CA ALA A 102 -6.81 -3.50 10.01
C ALA A 102 -6.75 -2.06 9.47
N ALA A 103 -7.83 -1.56 8.87
CA ALA A 103 -7.82 -0.33 8.09
C ALA A 103 -7.41 0.93 8.87
N GLY A 104 -7.57 0.93 10.21
CA GLY A 104 -7.16 2.04 11.09
C GLY A 104 -5.67 2.08 11.42
N LEU A 105 -4.87 1.08 11.02
CA LEU A 105 -3.44 1.04 11.29
C LEU A 105 -2.66 1.95 10.34
N GLY A 106 -1.57 2.55 10.83
CA GLY A 106 -0.61 3.24 9.97
C GLY A 106 -0.01 2.30 8.93
N ARG A 107 0.27 2.81 7.72
CA ARG A 107 0.67 2.06 6.51
C ARG A 107 1.76 1.01 6.77
N ASP A 108 2.80 1.35 7.56
CA ASP A 108 3.90 0.45 7.94
C ASP A 108 3.45 -0.79 8.75
N THR A 109 2.37 -0.68 9.53
CA THR A 109 1.85 -1.74 10.41
C THR A 109 0.74 -2.54 9.73
N GLN A 110 -0.05 -1.92 8.85
CA GLN A 110 -0.95 -2.65 7.95
C GLN A 110 -0.15 -3.59 7.03
N LEU A 111 0.88 -3.07 6.36
CA LEU A 111 1.72 -3.86 5.43
C LEU A 111 2.48 -5.00 6.13
N LEU A 112 2.83 -4.82 7.41
CA LEU A 112 3.36 -5.88 8.27
C LEU A 112 2.34 -7.00 8.48
N LEU A 113 1.11 -6.65 8.85
CA LEU A 113 0.04 -7.61 9.09
C LEU A 113 -0.39 -8.36 7.81
N GLU A 114 -0.45 -7.67 6.67
CA GLU A 114 -0.66 -8.27 5.35
C GLU A 114 0.44 -9.28 5.00
N THR A 115 1.70 -8.92 5.27
CA THR A 115 2.87 -9.78 4.99
C THR A 115 2.86 -11.05 5.84
N GLU A 116 2.59 -10.94 7.15
CA GLU A 116 2.52 -12.13 8.02
C GLU A 116 1.29 -12.99 7.71
N THR A 117 0.14 -12.38 7.39
CA THR A 117 -1.05 -13.14 6.98
C THR A 117 -0.81 -13.95 5.72
N ARG A 118 -0.12 -13.35 4.72
CA ARG A 118 0.28 -14.06 3.49
C ARG A 118 1.21 -15.23 3.81
N LYS A 119 2.27 -15.01 4.57
CA LYS A 119 3.25 -16.07 4.94
C LYS A 119 2.58 -17.26 5.62
N GLN A 120 1.69 -17.03 6.57
CA GLN A 120 1.02 -18.10 7.30
C GLN A 120 0.04 -18.88 6.39
N ALA A 121 -0.64 -18.21 5.46
CA ALA A 121 -1.48 -18.87 4.45
C ALA A 121 -0.64 -19.72 3.47
N GLU A 122 0.46 -19.17 2.94
CA GLU A 122 1.39 -19.86 2.04
C GLU A 122 2.05 -21.09 2.69
N TYR A 123 2.40 -20.98 3.98
CA TYR A 123 2.90 -22.10 4.77
C TYR A 123 1.83 -23.18 5.00
N SER A 124 0.58 -22.78 5.25
CA SER A 124 -0.55 -23.71 5.42
C SER A 124 -0.89 -24.45 4.12
N GLU A 125 -0.82 -23.77 2.97
CA GLU A 125 -0.93 -24.36 1.61
C GLU A 125 0.15 -25.43 1.39
N LEU A 126 1.40 -25.15 1.75
CA LEU A 126 2.51 -26.12 1.68
C LEU A 126 2.28 -27.35 2.58
N VAL A 127 1.94 -27.16 3.85
CA VAL A 127 1.79 -28.29 4.78
C VAL A 127 0.59 -29.16 4.43
N SER A 128 -0.53 -28.57 4.00
CA SER A 128 -1.73 -29.31 3.60
C SER A 128 -1.54 -30.10 2.30
N SER A 129 -0.76 -29.59 1.34
CA SER A 129 -0.56 -30.23 0.03
C SER A 129 0.44 -31.38 0.04
N VAL A 130 1.53 -31.29 0.81
CA VAL A 130 2.62 -32.30 0.81
C VAL A 130 2.93 -32.91 2.17
N GLY A 131 2.31 -32.43 3.25
CA GLY A 131 2.64 -32.84 4.62
C GLY A 131 4.02 -32.33 5.09
N SER A 132 4.41 -32.74 6.29
CA SER A 132 5.56 -32.17 7.00
C SER A 132 6.36 -33.19 7.82
N GLU A 133 7.55 -32.78 8.28
CA GLU A 133 8.53 -33.54 9.08
C GLU A 133 9.17 -32.68 10.18
N GLU A 134 9.63 -33.25 11.29
CA GLU A 134 10.23 -32.47 12.38
C GLU A 134 11.50 -31.69 11.97
N GLY A 135 11.53 -30.38 12.25
CA GLY A 135 12.72 -29.56 12.09
C GLY A 135 13.76 -29.88 13.16
N THR A 136 14.99 -30.24 12.77
CA THR A 136 16.05 -30.71 13.70
C THR A 136 17.21 -29.71 13.89
N THR A 137 17.17 -28.55 13.24
CA THR A 137 18.29 -27.60 13.18
C THR A 137 17.95 -26.21 13.73
N VAL A 138 18.96 -25.49 14.20
CA VAL A 138 18.89 -24.07 14.58
C VAL A 138 20.13 -23.38 13.99
N LYS A 139 19.96 -22.15 13.51
CA LYS A 139 21.03 -21.37 12.88
C LYS A 139 21.68 -20.46 13.92
N LEU A 140 23.00 -20.53 14.01
CA LEU A 140 23.82 -19.77 14.95
C LEU A 140 24.69 -18.79 14.17
N PHE A 141 24.56 -17.50 14.48
CA PHE A 141 25.36 -16.44 13.88
C PHE A 141 26.39 -15.95 14.89
N LEU A 142 27.64 -15.81 14.44
CA LEU A 142 28.77 -15.37 15.25
C LEU A 142 29.32 -14.08 14.65
N CYS A 143 29.08 -12.97 15.34
CA CYS A 143 29.54 -11.64 14.94
C CYS A 143 30.61 -11.16 15.93
N GLY A 144 31.69 -10.56 15.43
CA GLY A 144 32.80 -10.09 16.26
C GLY A 144 33.76 -9.19 15.49
N ASP A 145 34.61 -8.48 16.23
CA ASP A 145 35.69 -7.67 15.67
C ASP A 145 36.98 -8.49 15.58
N GLY A 146 37.62 -8.50 14.41
CA GLY A 146 38.90 -9.17 14.20
C GLY A 146 40.11 -8.41 14.76
N GLN A 147 39.96 -7.12 15.11
CA GLN A 147 41.03 -6.35 15.74
C GLN A 147 41.08 -6.57 17.25
N VAL A 148 42.27 -6.94 17.75
CA VAL A 148 42.51 -7.19 19.16
C VAL A 148 43.51 -6.18 19.72
N GLY A 149 43.06 -5.29 20.61
CA GLY A 149 43.89 -4.21 21.16
C GLY A 149 43.16 -3.32 22.16
N LYS A 150 43.77 -2.17 22.51
CA LYS A 150 43.19 -1.16 23.41
C LYS A 150 42.06 -0.36 22.75
N THR A 151 40.93 -1.02 22.48
CA THR A 151 39.70 -0.34 22.03
C THR A 151 39.04 0.37 23.21
N SER A 152 38.63 1.64 23.04
CA SER A 152 37.97 2.38 24.11
C SER A 152 36.56 1.84 24.38
N LEU A 153 36.09 1.92 25.64
CA LEU A 153 34.75 1.47 26.03
C LEU A 153 33.65 2.14 25.19
N ARG A 154 33.85 3.42 24.80
CA ARG A 154 32.93 4.17 23.91
C ARG A 154 32.81 3.54 22.52
N VAL A 155 33.92 3.06 21.94
CA VAL A 155 33.90 2.40 20.63
C VAL A 155 33.26 1.01 20.73
N ILE A 156 33.50 0.27 21.82
CA ILE A 156 32.85 -1.02 22.09
C ILE A 156 31.33 -0.83 22.23
N LEU A 157 30.88 0.14 23.04
CA LEU A 157 29.47 0.50 23.18
C LEU A 157 28.83 0.88 21.84
N LYS A 158 29.47 1.75 21.04
CA LYS A 158 28.95 2.12 19.71
C LYS A 158 28.82 0.91 18.79
N LYS A 159 29.76 -0.05 18.84
CA LYS A 159 29.73 -1.29 18.05
C LYS A 159 28.63 -2.24 18.51
N ILE A 160 28.52 -2.53 19.81
CA ILE A 160 27.46 -3.41 20.34
C ILE A 160 26.08 -2.80 20.07
N ASN A 161 25.89 -1.50 20.34
CA ASN A 161 24.64 -0.83 20.03
C ASN A 161 24.32 -0.90 18.53
N GLY A 162 25.29 -0.69 17.65
CA GLY A 162 25.11 -0.83 16.20
C GLY A 162 24.64 -2.22 15.80
N TRP A 163 25.25 -3.28 16.35
CA TRP A 163 24.83 -4.66 16.07
C TRP A 163 23.44 -4.99 16.63
N LEU A 164 23.11 -4.57 17.86
CA LEU A 164 21.80 -4.86 18.47
C LEU A 164 20.68 -4.03 17.83
N SER A 165 20.90 -2.75 17.54
CA SER A 165 19.96 -1.92 16.78
C SER A 165 19.77 -2.43 15.36
N PHE A 166 20.83 -2.97 14.73
CA PHE A 166 20.71 -3.64 13.44
C PHE A 166 19.83 -4.89 13.54
N ILE A 167 20.10 -5.80 14.48
CA ILE A 167 19.29 -7.03 14.66
C ILE A 167 17.83 -6.68 14.98
N HIS A 168 17.60 -5.63 15.80
CA HIS A 168 16.28 -5.08 16.09
C HIS A 168 15.57 -4.57 14.84
N CYS A 169 16.19 -3.68 14.05
CA CYS A 169 15.53 -3.12 12.86
C CYS A 169 15.28 -4.15 11.75
N SER A 170 16.15 -5.15 11.66
CA SER A 170 16.06 -6.26 10.72
C SER A 170 15.02 -7.32 11.11
N ASN A 171 14.54 -7.31 12.35
CA ASN A 171 13.57 -8.30 12.79
C ASN A 171 12.18 -7.96 12.24
N ALA A 172 11.75 -8.70 11.21
CA ALA A 172 10.41 -8.57 10.65
C ALA A 172 9.33 -9.18 11.56
N ASP A 173 9.70 -10.15 12.38
CA ASP A 173 8.79 -10.93 13.21
C ASP A 173 8.92 -10.49 14.68
N PRO A 174 8.04 -9.62 15.20
CA PRO A 174 8.16 -9.16 16.56
C PRO A 174 7.76 -10.26 17.56
N THR A 175 7.06 -11.33 17.12
CA THR A 175 6.74 -12.54 17.92
C THR A 175 8.03 -13.23 18.41
N ASN A 176 9.07 -13.22 17.55
CA ASN A 176 10.23 -14.10 17.69
C ASN A 176 11.50 -13.30 18.04
N LYS A 177 11.56 -12.84 19.29
CA LYS A 177 12.65 -12.00 19.82
C LYS A 177 14.01 -12.72 19.69
N PRO A 178 14.97 -12.21 18.88
CA PRO A 178 16.25 -12.86 18.66
C PRO A 178 17.01 -13.14 19.97
N ARG A 179 17.52 -14.37 20.11
CA ARG A 179 18.28 -14.81 21.29
C ARG A 179 19.75 -14.43 21.14
N ILE A 180 20.22 -13.50 21.98
CA ILE A 180 21.56 -12.91 21.92
C ILE A 180 22.42 -13.41 23.09
N VAL A 181 23.66 -13.80 22.80
CA VAL A 181 24.69 -14.08 23.81
C VAL A 181 25.85 -13.12 23.60
N LEU A 182 26.12 -12.25 24.57
CA LEU A 182 27.26 -11.33 24.54
C LEU A 182 28.49 -12.03 25.14
N ILE A 183 29.58 -12.07 24.36
CA ILE A 183 30.83 -12.75 24.75
C ILE A 183 31.97 -11.73 24.80
N ALA A 184 32.51 -11.50 25.98
CA ALA A 184 33.77 -10.80 26.18
C ALA A 184 34.92 -11.78 25.86
N SER A 185 35.34 -11.81 24.61
CA SER A 185 36.48 -12.61 24.14
C SER A 185 37.82 -12.02 24.58
N HIS A 186 38.90 -12.78 24.34
CA HIS A 186 40.28 -12.37 24.62
C HIS A 186 40.61 -12.13 26.10
N ALA A 187 40.00 -12.91 27.00
CA ALA A 187 40.31 -12.86 28.44
C ALA A 187 41.81 -13.09 28.73
N ASP A 188 42.52 -13.84 27.88
CA ASP A 188 43.98 -14.05 27.93
C ASP A 188 44.81 -12.75 27.90
N LYS A 189 44.26 -11.65 27.39
CA LYS A 189 44.95 -10.36 27.25
C LYS A 189 44.63 -9.37 28.38
N LEU A 190 43.80 -9.76 29.35
CA LEU A 190 43.47 -8.93 30.50
C LEU A 190 44.49 -9.09 31.63
N GLN A 191 45.05 -7.97 32.07
CA GLN A 191 45.89 -7.90 33.28
C GLN A 191 45.07 -8.06 34.57
N ASP A 192 43.80 -7.65 34.53
CA ASP A 192 42.85 -7.72 35.65
C ASP A 192 41.55 -8.37 35.16
N GLN A 193 41.37 -9.65 35.50
CA GLN A 193 40.19 -10.46 35.14
C GLN A 193 38.94 -9.97 35.89
N GLU A 194 39.10 -9.54 37.14
CA GLU A 194 38.03 -9.02 38.01
C GLU A 194 37.43 -7.73 37.45
N ALA A 195 38.26 -6.77 37.04
CA ALA A 195 37.80 -5.56 36.37
C ALA A 195 37.24 -5.86 34.96
N GLY A 196 37.79 -6.84 34.25
CA GLY A 196 37.25 -7.32 32.98
C GLY A 196 35.82 -7.86 33.14
N TRP A 197 35.62 -8.75 34.10
CA TRP A 197 34.33 -9.38 34.39
C TRP A 197 33.30 -8.36 34.86
N ARG A 198 33.67 -7.44 35.78
CA ARG A 198 32.78 -6.35 36.22
C ARG A 198 32.32 -5.46 35.05
N ARG A 199 33.20 -5.16 34.08
CA ARG A 199 32.83 -4.42 32.87
C ARG A 199 31.93 -5.23 31.95
N ALA A 200 32.23 -6.51 31.73
CA ALA A 200 31.40 -7.40 30.91
C ALA A 200 29.98 -7.53 31.50
N LYS A 201 29.86 -7.71 32.82
CA LYS A 201 28.59 -7.73 33.54
C LYS A 201 27.80 -6.45 33.36
N ALA A 202 28.42 -5.28 33.57
CA ALA A 202 27.75 -4.00 33.39
C ALA A 202 27.23 -3.77 31.95
N LEU A 203 27.97 -4.25 30.95
CA LEU A 203 27.52 -4.23 29.54
C LEU A 203 26.32 -5.16 29.30
N VAL A 204 26.36 -6.39 29.81
CA VAL A 204 25.25 -7.35 29.72
C VAL A 204 23.99 -6.78 30.39
N GLU A 205 24.11 -6.24 31.61
CA GLU A 205 22.99 -5.64 32.33
C GLU A 205 22.40 -4.41 31.61
N HIS A 206 23.26 -3.54 31.06
CA HIS A 206 22.86 -2.38 30.28
C HIS A 206 22.07 -2.78 29.02
N TYR A 207 22.64 -3.65 28.18
CA TYR A 207 21.99 -4.03 26.92
C TYR A 207 20.77 -4.92 27.11
N ARG A 208 20.76 -5.79 28.15
CA ARG A 208 19.57 -6.55 28.51
C ARG A 208 18.42 -5.65 28.91
N LYS A 209 18.67 -4.55 29.65
CA LYS A 209 17.64 -3.56 29.99
C LYS A 209 17.21 -2.74 28.78
N LEU A 210 18.17 -2.29 27.96
CA LEU A 210 17.93 -1.40 26.81
C LEU A 210 17.11 -2.09 25.70
N PHE A 211 17.35 -3.38 25.45
CA PHE A 211 16.67 -4.15 24.40
C PHE A 211 15.65 -5.16 24.95
N GLN A 212 15.23 -5.05 26.22
CA GLN A 212 14.33 -6.02 26.87
C GLN A 212 13.01 -6.24 26.11
N GLU A 213 12.54 -5.22 25.39
CA GLU A 213 11.30 -5.25 24.62
C GLU A 213 11.46 -5.99 23.29
N SER A 214 12.65 -6.02 22.67
CA SER A 214 12.82 -6.58 21.31
C SER A 214 13.79 -7.75 21.18
N LEU A 215 14.74 -7.93 22.11
CA LEU A 215 15.77 -8.98 22.04
C LEU A 215 15.86 -9.77 23.36
N ILE A 216 16.08 -11.09 23.26
CA ILE A 216 16.37 -11.94 24.44
C ILE A 216 17.88 -11.96 24.66
N VAL A 217 18.40 -10.96 25.37
CA VAL A 217 19.82 -10.92 25.77
C VAL A 217 20.06 -11.82 26.98
N SER A 218 20.93 -12.82 26.82
CA SER A 218 21.33 -13.72 27.91
C SER A 218 21.91 -12.94 29.09
N GLN A 219 21.49 -13.31 30.29
CA GLN A 219 22.01 -12.76 31.55
C GLN A 219 23.39 -13.30 31.93
N GLU A 220 23.88 -14.35 31.26
CA GLU A 220 25.18 -14.95 31.58
C GLU A 220 26.34 -14.12 31.02
N VAL A 221 27.35 -13.90 31.87
CA VAL A 221 28.52 -13.07 31.57
C VAL A 221 29.67 -13.95 31.14
N PHE A 222 29.87 -14.06 29.82
CA PHE A 222 30.95 -14.86 29.24
C PHE A 222 32.23 -14.05 29.09
N LEU A 223 33.19 -14.26 29.99
CA LEU A 223 34.57 -13.77 29.85
C LEU A 223 35.47 -14.94 29.42
N ILE A 224 35.83 -15.00 28.13
CA ILE A 224 36.35 -16.23 27.51
C ILE A 224 37.77 -16.05 26.96
N ASN A 225 38.66 -16.96 27.33
CA ASN A 225 39.91 -17.23 26.60
C ASN A 225 39.62 -18.20 25.44
N CYS A 226 39.48 -17.68 24.23
CA CYS A 226 39.12 -18.46 23.04
C CYS A 226 40.20 -19.49 22.63
N LEU A 227 41.43 -19.40 23.18
CA LEU A 227 42.50 -20.37 22.93
C LEU A 227 42.34 -21.67 23.74
N GLN A 228 41.45 -21.69 24.74
CA GLN A 228 41.23 -22.84 25.62
C GLN A 228 39.84 -23.48 25.38
N ALA A 229 39.70 -24.20 24.28
CA ALA A 229 38.42 -24.80 23.85
C ALA A 229 37.77 -25.80 24.83
N GLY A 230 38.49 -26.26 25.84
CA GLY A 230 38.00 -27.12 26.93
C GLY A 230 37.69 -26.39 28.25
N SER A 231 37.81 -25.05 28.29
CA SER A 231 37.63 -24.27 29.52
C SER A 231 36.21 -24.38 30.09
N PRO A 232 36.02 -24.14 31.40
CA PRO A 232 34.69 -24.13 32.03
C PRO A 232 33.73 -23.16 31.35
N GLU A 233 34.21 -21.99 30.90
CA GLU A 233 33.41 -20.93 30.28
C GLU A 233 32.96 -21.32 28.87
N ILE A 234 33.83 -21.97 28.07
CA ILE A 234 33.43 -22.54 26.77
C ILE A 234 32.42 -23.68 26.97
N ARG A 235 32.58 -24.52 27.99
CA ARG A 235 31.60 -25.57 28.31
C ARG A 235 30.25 -24.95 28.67
N ARG A 236 30.24 -23.94 29.54
CA ARG A 236 29.02 -23.23 29.93
C ARG A 236 28.34 -22.54 28.75
N LEU A 237 29.12 -21.94 27.84
CA LEU A 237 28.59 -21.37 26.61
C LEU A 237 27.86 -22.43 25.76
N ARG A 238 28.41 -23.64 25.63
CA ARG A 238 27.74 -24.75 24.93
C ARG A 238 26.45 -25.20 25.62
N GLU A 239 26.42 -25.21 26.95
CA GLU A 239 25.21 -25.52 27.72
C GLU A 239 24.10 -24.49 27.44
N VAL A 240 24.41 -23.19 27.51
CA VAL A 240 23.45 -22.11 27.22
C VAL A 240 22.96 -22.15 25.78
N LEU A 241 23.87 -22.30 24.81
CA LEU A 241 23.50 -22.45 23.39
C LEU A 241 22.68 -23.73 23.15
N GLY A 242 22.97 -24.82 23.87
CA GLY A 242 22.21 -26.06 23.84
C GLY A 242 20.80 -25.89 24.40
N THR A 243 20.63 -25.15 25.50
CA THR A 243 19.32 -24.78 26.05
C THR A 243 18.53 -23.94 25.05
N PHE A 244 19.13 -22.86 24.52
CA PHE A 244 18.49 -22.03 23.50
C PHE A 244 18.06 -22.83 22.27
N ARG A 245 18.94 -23.72 21.76
CA ARG A 245 18.61 -24.64 20.66
C ARG A 245 17.41 -25.52 21.02
N ASN A 246 17.41 -26.15 22.19
CA ASN A 246 16.35 -27.07 22.59
C ASN A 246 15.01 -26.34 22.80
N ASP A 247 15.03 -25.12 23.34
CA ASP A 247 13.82 -24.28 23.46
C ASP A 247 13.28 -23.89 22.09
N MET A 248 14.15 -23.41 21.18
CA MET A 248 13.76 -23.01 19.83
C MET A 248 13.22 -24.19 19.02
N LEU A 249 13.79 -25.40 19.17
CA LEU A 249 13.30 -26.60 18.49
C LEU A 249 11.92 -27.06 19.00
N LYS A 250 11.63 -26.93 20.30
CA LYS A 250 10.28 -27.23 20.85
C LYS A 250 9.19 -26.30 20.32
N GLN A 251 9.57 -25.10 19.91
CA GLN A 251 8.68 -24.03 19.45
C GLN A 251 8.62 -23.92 17.91
N ARG A 252 9.29 -24.84 17.19
CA ARG A 252 9.41 -24.78 15.72
C ARG A 252 8.36 -25.67 15.06
N PRO A 253 7.80 -25.28 13.89
CA PRO A 253 7.03 -26.19 13.05
C PRO A 253 7.76 -27.45 12.64
N GLN A 254 6.94 -28.36 12.10
CA GLN A 254 7.37 -29.33 11.13
C GLN A 254 7.64 -28.69 9.75
N VAL A 255 8.80 -28.96 9.16
CA VAL A 255 9.22 -28.52 7.82
C VAL A 255 8.40 -29.23 6.74
N PRO A 256 7.89 -28.55 5.69
CA PRO A 256 7.17 -29.22 4.59
C PRO A 256 8.04 -30.24 3.85
N LYS A 257 7.50 -31.43 3.54
CA LYS A 257 8.27 -32.55 2.96
C LYS A 257 8.97 -32.22 1.66
N VAL A 258 8.29 -31.51 0.75
CA VAL A 258 8.85 -31.04 -0.52
C VAL A 258 10.15 -30.24 -0.31
N CYS A 259 10.25 -29.48 0.78
CA CYS A 259 11.46 -28.72 1.09
C CYS A 259 12.62 -29.65 1.49
N VAL A 260 12.35 -30.73 2.22
CA VAL A 260 13.38 -31.73 2.60
C VAL A 260 13.93 -32.46 1.38
N GLU A 261 13.05 -32.82 0.42
CA GLU A 261 13.42 -33.41 -0.87
C GLU A 261 14.25 -32.44 -1.71
N MET A 262 13.76 -31.20 -1.92
CA MET A 262 14.45 -30.15 -2.66
C MET A 262 15.85 -29.86 -2.09
N LEU A 263 16.03 -29.87 -0.78
CA LEU A 263 17.35 -29.66 -0.17
C LEU A 263 18.37 -30.75 -0.50
N THR A 264 17.91 -31.97 -0.77
CA THR A 264 18.77 -33.07 -1.21
C THR A 264 19.22 -32.88 -2.67
N LEU A 265 18.32 -32.39 -3.53
CA LEU A 265 18.67 -31.95 -4.89
C LEU A 265 19.63 -30.76 -4.88
N ILE A 266 19.33 -29.71 -4.10
CA ILE A 266 20.15 -28.50 -3.96
C ILE A 266 21.59 -28.88 -3.57
N GLU A 267 21.77 -29.82 -2.63
CA GLU A 267 23.10 -30.33 -2.28
C GLU A 267 23.85 -31.02 -3.43
N SER A 268 23.16 -31.73 -4.32
CA SER A 268 23.79 -32.29 -5.53
C SER A 268 24.24 -31.17 -6.46
N ARG A 269 23.33 -30.23 -6.76
CA ARG A 269 23.62 -29.11 -7.66
C ARG A 269 24.73 -28.19 -7.12
N ARG A 270 24.83 -27.97 -5.80
CA ARG A 270 25.98 -27.27 -5.18
C ARG A 270 27.32 -27.99 -5.42
N ARG A 271 27.35 -29.33 -5.38
CA ARG A 271 28.57 -30.12 -5.63
C ARG A 271 28.98 -30.12 -7.10
N GLU A 272 28.01 -30.05 -8.00
CA GLU A 272 28.20 -29.94 -9.45
C GLU A 272 28.67 -28.53 -9.84
N ARG A 273 28.05 -27.48 -9.29
CA ARG A 273 28.26 -26.06 -9.64
C ARG A 273 29.12 -25.30 -8.62
N LYS A 274 30.30 -25.83 -8.27
CA LYS A 274 31.16 -25.25 -7.20
C LYS A 274 31.67 -23.83 -7.46
N ILE A 275 31.91 -23.47 -8.72
CA ILE A 275 32.47 -22.15 -9.08
C ILE A 275 31.35 -21.10 -9.04
N PHE A 276 30.22 -21.39 -9.69
CA PHE A 276 29.07 -20.49 -9.75
C PHE A 276 27.78 -21.25 -9.35
N PRO A 277 27.46 -21.31 -8.04
CA PRO A 277 26.33 -22.06 -7.50
C PRO A 277 25.01 -21.28 -7.65
N VAL A 278 24.73 -20.84 -8.87
CA VAL A 278 23.50 -20.12 -9.26
C VAL A 278 22.85 -20.88 -10.42
N MET A 279 21.52 -20.86 -10.47
CA MET A 279 20.71 -21.41 -11.56
C MET A 279 19.64 -20.39 -11.98
N GLU A 280 19.22 -20.45 -13.24
CA GLU A 280 17.99 -19.79 -13.66
C GLU A 280 16.77 -20.53 -13.10
N TRP A 281 15.67 -19.81 -12.87
CA TRP A 281 14.45 -20.39 -12.31
C TRP A 281 13.93 -21.60 -13.11
N GLN A 282 13.97 -21.54 -14.45
CA GLN A 282 13.41 -22.59 -15.29
C GLN A 282 14.24 -23.89 -15.25
N ASP A 283 15.57 -23.77 -15.20
CA ASP A 283 16.48 -24.89 -14.97
C ASP A 283 16.26 -25.50 -13.57
N PHE A 284 16.08 -24.66 -12.55
CA PHE A 284 15.85 -25.10 -11.18
C PHE A 284 14.52 -25.84 -11.05
N LEU A 285 13.43 -25.28 -11.59
CA LEU A 285 12.10 -25.90 -11.63
C LEU A 285 12.14 -27.25 -12.37
N THR A 286 12.86 -27.33 -13.49
CA THR A 286 13.04 -28.58 -14.25
C THR A 286 13.80 -29.62 -13.44
N ALA A 287 14.88 -29.22 -12.77
CA ALA A 287 15.65 -30.11 -11.90
C ALA A 287 14.83 -30.61 -10.70
N VAL A 288 13.97 -29.77 -10.10
CA VAL A 288 13.05 -30.16 -9.01
C VAL A 288 12.06 -31.21 -9.50
N ARG A 289 11.35 -30.93 -10.61
CA ARG A 289 10.37 -31.85 -11.21
C ARG A 289 10.95 -33.21 -11.60
N GLN A 290 12.23 -33.28 -11.97
CA GLN A 290 12.92 -34.54 -12.27
C GLN A 290 13.33 -35.33 -11.02
N ALA A 291 13.50 -34.67 -9.88
CA ALA A 291 13.97 -35.29 -8.64
C ALA A 291 12.84 -35.76 -7.71
N THR A 292 11.66 -35.14 -7.82
CA THR A 292 10.46 -35.47 -7.03
C THR A 292 9.62 -36.55 -7.74
N TYR A 293 9.17 -37.58 -7.02
CA TYR A 293 8.50 -38.76 -7.59
C TYR A 293 7.04 -38.54 -8.07
N GLY A 294 6.69 -37.32 -8.49
CA GLY A 294 5.35 -36.97 -8.98
C GLY A 294 5.32 -35.60 -9.67
N THR A 295 4.24 -35.32 -10.40
CA THR A 295 4.04 -34.08 -11.15
C THR A 295 3.67 -32.92 -10.22
N ILE A 296 4.64 -32.40 -9.46
CA ILE A 296 4.42 -31.26 -8.56
C ILE A 296 4.09 -29.99 -9.35
N GLU A 297 3.00 -29.34 -8.96
CA GLU A 297 2.56 -28.08 -9.56
C GLU A 297 3.60 -26.96 -9.40
N SER A 298 3.64 -26.05 -10.38
CA SER A 298 4.59 -24.93 -10.35
C SER A 298 4.42 -24.06 -9.10
N ARG A 299 3.17 -23.85 -8.65
CA ARG A 299 2.82 -23.08 -7.45
C ARG A 299 3.51 -23.65 -6.20
N ILE A 300 3.44 -24.95 -5.99
CA ILE A 300 4.07 -25.62 -4.85
C ILE A 300 5.60 -25.48 -4.90
N VAL A 301 6.23 -25.56 -6.08
CA VAL A 301 7.68 -25.32 -6.20
C VAL A 301 8.04 -23.86 -5.95
N HIS A 302 7.24 -22.88 -6.39
CA HIS A 302 7.42 -21.48 -6.03
C HIS A 302 7.31 -21.27 -4.51
N LEU A 303 6.26 -21.79 -3.88
CA LEU A 303 6.06 -21.69 -2.44
C LEU A 303 7.17 -22.39 -1.65
N ALA A 304 7.58 -23.59 -2.04
CA ALA A 304 8.68 -24.30 -1.41
C ALA A 304 10.01 -23.58 -1.62
N SER A 305 10.21 -22.89 -2.74
CA SER A 305 11.38 -22.04 -3.00
C SER A 305 11.34 -20.73 -2.23
N SER A 306 10.15 -20.16 -1.98
CA SER A 306 9.95 -19.01 -1.11
C SER A 306 10.11 -19.38 0.35
N TYR A 307 9.65 -20.56 0.78
CA TYR A 307 9.94 -21.11 2.10
C TYR A 307 11.42 -21.45 2.24
N LEU A 308 12.08 -22.03 1.24
CA LEU A 308 13.54 -22.28 1.22
C LEU A 308 14.37 -21.00 1.05
N HIS A 309 13.79 -19.93 0.52
CA HIS A 309 14.31 -18.57 0.62
C HIS A 309 14.15 -18.10 2.06
N ASP A 310 12.96 -18.05 2.65
CA ASP A 310 12.81 -17.58 4.05
C ASP A 310 13.61 -18.44 5.05
N GLU A 311 13.76 -19.74 4.79
CA GLU A 311 14.69 -20.74 5.38
C GLU A 311 16.13 -20.65 4.92
N GLY A 312 16.41 -19.81 3.93
CA GLY A 312 17.66 -19.41 3.29
C GLY A 312 18.69 -20.46 2.99
N GLU A 313 18.24 -21.69 2.83
CA GLU A 313 19.04 -22.67 2.14
C GLU A 313 19.27 -22.24 0.68
N ILE A 314 18.44 -21.37 0.11
CA ILE A 314 18.67 -20.70 -1.17
C ILE A 314 18.40 -19.19 -1.06
N ILE A 315 18.80 -18.42 -2.07
CA ILE A 315 18.31 -17.06 -2.27
C ILE A 315 17.60 -17.01 -3.62
N TYR A 316 16.28 -16.96 -3.57
CA TYR A 316 15.40 -16.88 -4.73
C TYR A 316 14.79 -15.47 -4.85
N LEU A 317 15.16 -14.71 -5.88
CA LEU A 317 14.66 -13.35 -6.08
C LEU A 317 13.46 -13.34 -7.04
N SER A 318 12.30 -13.83 -6.56
CA SER A 318 11.06 -13.93 -7.35
C SER A 318 10.51 -12.55 -7.75
N ARG A 319 11.01 -11.97 -8.84
CA ARG A 319 10.59 -10.65 -9.34
C ARG A 319 10.29 -10.61 -10.84
N LYS A 320 10.80 -11.57 -11.64
CA LYS A 320 10.64 -11.61 -13.10
C LYS A 320 10.63 -13.06 -13.65
N ALA A 321 10.25 -13.25 -14.91
CA ALA A 321 10.27 -14.57 -15.56
C ALA A 321 11.69 -15.18 -15.67
N ASP A 322 12.73 -14.34 -15.68
CA ASP A 322 14.15 -14.68 -15.78
C ASP A 322 14.88 -14.68 -14.42
N SER A 323 14.14 -14.88 -13.31
CA SER A 323 14.69 -14.83 -11.94
C SER A 323 15.84 -15.82 -11.72
N LEU A 324 16.86 -15.39 -10.97
CA LEU A 324 17.98 -16.24 -10.54
C LEU A 324 17.72 -16.89 -9.17
N VAL A 325 18.24 -18.10 -8.98
CA VAL A 325 18.26 -18.87 -7.74
C VAL A 325 19.70 -19.11 -7.33
N VAL A 326 20.16 -18.45 -6.25
CA VAL A 326 21.46 -18.73 -5.63
C VAL A 326 21.29 -19.97 -4.76
N LEU A 327 21.95 -21.07 -5.12
CA LEU A 327 21.88 -22.33 -4.40
C LEU A 327 22.74 -22.33 -3.14
N ASP A 328 23.87 -21.60 -3.16
CA ASP A 328 24.82 -21.52 -2.05
C ASP A 328 24.95 -20.07 -1.55
N PRO A 329 24.21 -19.70 -0.49
CA PRO A 329 24.34 -18.40 0.13
C PRO A 329 25.76 -18.16 0.68
N GLN A 330 26.47 -19.19 1.15
CA GLN A 330 27.82 -19.02 1.72
C GLN A 330 28.78 -18.49 0.66
N TRP A 331 28.75 -19.06 -0.56
CA TRP A 331 29.51 -18.52 -1.71
C TRP A 331 29.20 -17.04 -1.95
N LEU A 332 27.94 -16.63 -1.91
CA LEU A 332 27.57 -15.23 -2.12
C LEU A 332 28.14 -14.32 -1.01
N PHE A 333 28.02 -14.69 0.26
CA PHE A 333 28.53 -13.88 1.36
C PHE A 333 30.06 -13.84 1.44
N THR A 334 30.75 -14.95 1.14
CA THR A 334 32.22 -14.98 1.28
C THR A 334 32.94 -14.52 0.02
N SER A 335 32.49 -14.97 -1.16
CA SER A 335 33.21 -14.82 -2.42
C SER A 335 32.76 -13.58 -3.20
N VAL A 336 31.49 -13.16 -3.05
CA VAL A 336 30.96 -11.94 -3.68
C VAL A 336 30.96 -10.78 -2.68
N PHE A 337 30.05 -10.78 -1.70
CA PHE A 337 29.89 -9.66 -0.77
C PHE A 337 31.09 -9.47 0.16
N GLY A 338 31.77 -10.56 0.53
CA GLY A 338 33.00 -10.50 1.31
C GLY A 338 34.12 -9.73 0.60
N ALA A 339 34.29 -9.92 -0.71
CA ALA A 339 35.26 -9.15 -1.50
C ALA A 339 34.78 -7.72 -1.79
N LEU A 340 33.46 -7.52 -1.93
CA LEU A 340 32.86 -6.23 -2.24
C LEU A 340 32.84 -5.26 -1.05
N LEU A 341 32.56 -5.75 0.16
CA LEU A 341 32.27 -4.95 1.35
C LEU A 341 33.36 -5.06 2.44
N ALA A 342 34.50 -5.66 2.14
CA ALA A 342 35.60 -5.83 3.10
C ALA A 342 36.20 -4.48 3.55
N PRO A 343 36.40 -4.27 4.86
CA PRO A 343 37.02 -3.04 5.37
C PRO A 343 38.49 -2.92 4.96
N ASP A 344 39.03 -1.69 4.94
CA ASP A 344 40.36 -1.34 4.43
C ASP A 344 41.52 -2.23 4.94
N ASN A 345 41.42 -2.72 6.17
CA ASN A 345 42.42 -3.58 6.81
C ASN A 345 42.28 -5.10 6.55
N PHE A 346 41.32 -5.54 5.75
CA PHE A 346 41.09 -6.98 5.47
C PHE A 346 42.04 -7.49 4.36
N PRO A 347 42.71 -8.66 4.55
CA PRO A 347 43.79 -9.14 3.69
C PRO A 347 43.28 -9.92 2.46
N ILE A 348 42.48 -9.28 1.62
CA ILE A 348 42.00 -9.83 0.35
C ILE A 348 42.27 -8.85 -0.78
N ASP A 349 42.25 -9.36 -2.01
CA ASP A 349 42.17 -8.53 -3.21
C ASP A 349 40.81 -7.84 -3.26
N LYS A 350 40.80 -6.54 -3.54
CA LYS A 350 39.63 -5.66 -3.40
C LYS A 350 39.29 -4.99 -4.69
N ILE A 351 38.02 -4.64 -4.80
CA ILE A 351 37.53 -3.82 -5.89
C ILE A 351 38.14 -2.42 -5.82
N ALA A 352 38.91 -2.05 -6.85
CA ALA A 352 39.36 -0.70 -7.07
C ALA A 352 38.19 0.19 -7.53
N ARG A 353 38.30 1.49 -7.28
CA ARG A 353 37.32 2.50 -7.70
C ARG A 353 38.01 3.61 -8.49
N THR A 354 37.28 4.26 -9.39
CA THR A 354 37.73 5.48 -10.07
C THR A 354 37.72 6.67 -9.10
N ALA A 355 38.17 7.85 -9.56
CA ALA A 355 38.07 9.08 -8.78
C ALA A 355 36.62 9.44 -8.40
N ASP A 356 35.65 9.04 -9.24
CA ASP A 356 34.22 9.27 -9.08
C ASP A 356 33.51 8.17 -8.26
N ASP A 357 34.26 7.38 -7.48
CA ASP A 357 33.80 6.21 -6.70
C ASP A 357 33.14 5.07 -7.53
N CYS A 358 33.22 5.12 -8.86
CA CYS A 358 32.68 4.10 -9.77
C CYS A 358 33.59 2.87 -9.92
N VAL A 359 33.02 1.76 -10.38
CA VAL A 359 33.70 0.48 -10.65
C VAL A 359 33.55 0.12 -12.13
N THR A 360 34.59 -0.40 -12.78
CA THR A 360 34.50 -0.83 -14.19
C THR A 360 34.26 -2.33 -14.35
N VAL A 361 33.75 -2.75 -15.51
CA VAL A 361 33.56 -4.18 -15.84
C VAL A 361 34.86 -4.98 -15.84
N GLU A 362 35.99 -4.36 -16.21
CA GLU A 362 37.32 -4.97 -16.15
C GLU A 362 37.73 -5.26 -14.71
N GLU A 363 37.42 -4.35 -13.79
CA GLU A 363 37.72 -4.52 -12.36
C GLU A 363 36.82 -5.58 -11.70
N LEU A 364 35.52 -5.61 -12.05
CA LEU A 364 34.63 -6.73 -11.68
C LEU A 364 35.17 -8.07 -12.20
N THR A 365 35.66 -8.10 -13.44
CA THR A 365 36.24 -9.30 -14.05
C THR A 365 37.53 -9.71 -13.35
N ARG A 366 38.38 -8.75 -12.97
CA ARG A 366 39.64 -8.97 -12.25
C ARG A 366 39.42 -9.61 -10.88
N VAL A 367 38.46 -9.11 -10.12
CA VAL A 367 38.17 -9.58 -8.75
C VAL A 367 37.34 -10.87 -8.75
N PHE A 368 36.30 -10.96 -9.58
CA PHE A 368 35.30 -12.03 -9.50
C PHE A 368 35.41 -13.11 -10.58
N GLY A 369 36.20 -12.90 -11.65
CA GLY A 369 36.22 -13.82 -12.81
C GLY A 369 36.73 -15.24 -12.51
N ALA A 370 37.41 -15.44 -11.38
CA ALA A 370 37.82 -16.76 -10.89
C ALA A 370 36.74 -17.50 -10.08
N VAL A 371 35.67 -16.80 -9.65
CA VAL A 371 34.65 -17.28 -8.71
C VAL A 371 33.21 -17.01 -9.16
N ALA A 372 32.98 -16.41 -10.34
CA ALA A 372 31.67 -16.10 -10.86
C ALA A 372 31.64 -15.95 -12.39
N ASP A 373 30.47 -16.20 -12.98
CA ASP A 373 30.13 -15.68 -14.31
C ASP A 373 29.84 -14.17 -14.19
N ILE A 374 30.58 -13.33 -14.92
CA ILE A 374 30.52 -11.87 -14.73
C ILE A 374 29.19 -11.25 -15.20
N PRO A 375 28.67 -11.54 -16.41
CA PRO A 375 27.32 -11.08 -16.81
C PRO A 375 26.21 -11.50 -15.82
N LEU A 376 26.19 -12.76 -15.38
CA LEU A 376 25.18 -13.24 -14.44
C LEU A 376 25.38 -12.68 -13.02
N LEU A 377 26.62 -12.43 -12.60
CA LEU A 377 26.92 -11.72 -11.35
C LEU A 377 26.45 -10.27 -11.39
N ILE A 378 26.67 -9.56 -12.50
CA ILE A 378 26.18 -8.18 -12.69
C ILE A 378 24.66 -8.15 -12.58
N LYS A 379 23.96 -9.04 -13.30
CA LYS A 379 22.50 -9.19 -13.19
C LYS A 379 22.07 -9.45 -11.74
N LEU A 380 22.75 -10.37 -11.05
CA LEU A 380 22.46 -10.70 -9.65
C LEU A 380 22.63 -9.48 -8.72
N LEU A 381 23.70 -8.69 -8.88
CA LEU A 381 23.93 -7.46 -8.11
C LEU A 381 22.88 -6.37 -8.40
N GLN A 382 22.39 -6.29 -9.63
CA GLN A 382 21.29 -5.40 -10.04
C GLN A 382 19.94 -5.86 -9.45
N ASP A 383 19.67 -7.16 -9.42
CA ASP A 383 18.46 -7.73 -8.82
C ASP A 383 18.43 -7.54 -7.28
N PHE A 384 19.60 -7.57 -6.62
CA PHE A 384 19.77 -7.14 -5.23
C PHE A 384 19.76 -5.61 -5.04
N GLN A 385 19.74 -4.82 -6.11
CA GLN A 385 19.78 -3.35 -6.12
C GLN A 385 21.04 -2.76 -5.46
N LEU A 386 22.17 -3.45 -5.59
CA LEU A 386 23.47 -3.05 -5.05
C LEU A 386 24.32 -2.26 -6.05
N CYS A 387 24.01 -2.35 -7.34
CA CYS A 387 24.65 -1.56 -8.38
C CYS A 387 23.65 -1.10 -9.47
N HIS A 388 24.06 -0.08 -10.20
CA HIS A 388 23.41 0.37 -11.43
C HIS A 388 24.48 0.74 -12.48
N THR A 389 24.10 0.70 -13.76
CA THR A 389 24.93 1.16 -14.89
C THR A 389 24.03 1.74 -15.99
N TYR A 390 24.49 2.81 -16.63
CA TYR A 390 23.82 3.43 -17.78
C TYR A 390 24.41 2.98 -19.13
N ASP A 391 25.64 2.45 -19.14
CA ASP A 391 26.41 2.13 -20.35
C ASP A 391 26.85 0.65 -20.43
N GLY A 392 26.60 -0.15 -19.39
CA GLY A 392 27.03 -1.54 -19.28
C GLY A 392 28.52 -1.74 -18.94
N ARG A 393 29.27 -0.65 -18.70
CA ARG A 393 30.72 -0.69 -18.48
C ARG A 393 31.13 -0.08 -17.14
N ILE A 394 30.48 1.02 -16.76
CA ILE A 394 30.72 1.75 -15.51
C ILE A 394 29.55 1.48 -14.57
N PHE A 395 29.88 0.96 -13.39
CA PHE A 395 28.93 0.56 -12.36
C PHE A 395 29.07 1.49 -11.15
N ILE A 396 27.95 2.06 -10.74
CA ILE A 396 27.83 2.82 -9.49
C ILE A 396 27.32 1.88 -8.42
N LEU A 397 28.04 1.80 -7.30
CA LEU A 397 27.71 0.97 -6.14
C LEU A 397 27.49 1.90 -4.94
N PRO A 398 26.25 2.28 -4.60
CA PRO A 398 25.99 3.31 -3.60
C PRO A 398 26.56 3.00 -2.20
N SER A 399 26.71 1.72 -1.84
CA SER A 399 27.34 1.28 -0.59
C SER A 399 28.86 1.54 -0.52
N LEU A 400 29.51 1.84 -1.65
CA LEU A 400 30.94 2.12 -1.75
C LEU A 400 31.26 3.61 -1.98
N LEU A 401 30.25 4.49 -1.99
CA LEU A 401 30.46 5.93 -2.08
C LEU A 401 31.19 6.46 -0.84
N GLN A 402 32.23 7.25 -1.05
CA GLN A 402 33.03 7.91 -0.01
C GLN A 402 32.98 9.43 -0.11
N GLN A 403 32.71 9.99 -1.29
CA GLN A 403 32.45 11.42 -1.45
C GLN A 403 31.26 11.89 -0.59
N GLU A 404 31.45 12.97 0.16
CA GLU A 404 30.38 13.71 0.85
C GLU A 404 29.86 14.82 -0.07
N MET A 405 28.64 15.31 0.18
CA MET A 405 27.99 16.31 -0.69
C MET A 405 28.68 17.69 -0.62
N GLU A 406 28.94 18.29 -1.78
CA GLU A 406 29.41 19.67 -1.91
C GLU A 406 28.33 20.67 -1.44
N GLU A 407 28.70 21.69 -0.66
CA GLU A 407 27.75 22.72 -0.18
C GLU A 407 27.01 23.43 -1.34
N ALA A 408 27.69 23.63 -2.47
CA ALA A 408 27.12 24.28 -3.65
C ALA A 408 25.97 23.47 -4.31
N ALA A 409 25.92 22.15 -4.12
CA ALA A 409 24.93 21.27 -4.75
C ALA A 409 23.48 21.54 -4.31
N TRP A 410 23.32 22.13 -3.11
CA TRP A 410 22.04 22.57 -2.56
C TRP A 410 22.10 24.02 -2.09
N SER A 411 22.47 24.91 -3.02
CA SER A 411 22.49 26.37 -2.83
C SER A 411 21.12 27.01 -3.15
N PRO A 412 20.79 28.20 -2.62
CA PRO A 412 19.54 28.91 -2.90
C PRO A 412 19.39 29.27 -4.38
N VAL A 413 18.20 29.03 -4.96
CA VAL A 413 17.97 29.23 -6.42
C VAL A 413 17.26 30.55 -6.74
N SER A 414 16.19 30.87 -6.02
CA SER A 414 15.28 31.97 -6.36
C SER A 414 14.54 32.46 -5.11
N SER A 415 14.30 33.77 -4.99
CA SER A 415 13.46 34.33 -3.93
C SER A 415 11.98 33.94 -4.03
N LYS A 416 11.56 33.38 -5.18
CA LYS A 416 10.21 32.83 -5.40
C LYS A 416 10.08 31.35 -5.05
N SER A 417 11.19 30.66 -4.74
CA SER A 417 11.17 29.21 -4.52
C SER A 417 10.41 28.80 -3.24
N VAL A 418 9.55 27.80 -3.37
CA VAL A 418 8.86 27.16 -2.24
C VAL A 418 9.66 25.96 -1.77
N TYR A 419 9.66 25.70 -0.46
CA TYR A 419 10.39 24.59 0.15
C TYR A 419 9.45 23.82 1.05
N PHE A 420 9.54 22.49 0.97
CA PHE A 420 8.87 21.56 1.87
C PHE A 420 9.87 20.51 2.33
N GLY A 421 9.64 19.94 3.51
CA GLY A 421 10.52 18.89 4.01
C GLY A 421 9.81 17.92 4.94
N LEU A 422 10.10 16.64 4.72
CA LEU A 422 9.70 15.53 5.56
C LEU A 422 10.94 15.00 6.28
N GLN A 423 10.79 14.64 7.54
CA GLN A 423 11.81 13.93 8.31
C GLN A 423 11.21 12.66 8.89
N ILE A 424 11.73 11.51 8.47
CA ILE A 424 11.42 10.19 9.02
C ILE A 424 12.50 9.88 10.05
N ARG A 425 12.12 9.73 11.32
CA ARG A 425 13.06 9.48 12.42
C ARG A 425 12.67 8.27 13.28
N GLY A 426 13.65 7.58 13.84
CA GLY A 426 13.44 6.52 14.82
C GLY A 426 12.75 7.04 16.08
N ARG A 427 11.76 6.30 16.61
CA ARG A 427 10.97 6.71 17.79
C ARG A 427 11.79 6.69 19.08
N THR A 428 12.63 5.68 19.27
CA THR A 428 13.42 5.46 20.49
C THR A 428 14.92 5.40 20.18
N GLU A 429 15.76 5.34 21.21
CA GLU A 429 17.23 5.25 21.07
C GLU A 429 17.74 3.92 20.48
N ILE A 430 16.91 2.85 20.50
CA ILE A 430 17.23 1.58 19.84
C ILE A 430 16.80 1.53 18.37
N ASP A 431 15.88 2.39 17.94
CA ASP A 431 15.40 2.43 16.56
C ASP A 431 16.42 3.11 15.64
N SER A 432 16.88 2.36 14.64
CA SER A 432 17.72 2.79 13.53
C SER A 432 17.27 2.10 12.24
N PHE A 433 17.60 2.66 11.09
CA PHE A 433 17.39 2.03 9.79
C PHE A 433 18.55 1.11 9.41
N SER A 434 18.25 0.08 8.62
CA SER A 434 19.24 -0.86 8.09
C SER A 434 20.32 -0.13 7.28
N CYS A 435 21.52 -0.73 7.22
CA CYS A 435 22.62 -0.21 6.43
C CYS A 435 22.33 -0.10 4.94
N ASP A 436 21.34 -0.85 4.44
CA ASP A 436 21.05 -0.97 3.02
C ASP A 436 19.89 -0.06 2.56
N LEU A 437 19.16 0.57 3.49
CA LEU A 437 18.03 1.45 3.17
C LEU A 437 18.44 2.53 2.17
N PHE A 438 19.45 3.33 2.53
CA PHE A 438 19.87 4.46 1.72
C PHE A 438 20.59 4.04 0.42
N PRO A 439 21.55 3.09 0.43
CA PRO A 439 22.13 2.57 -0.81
C PRO A 439 21.09 2.02 -1.80
N ARG A 440 20.09 1.25 -1.33
CA ARG A 440 19.02 0.75 -2.21
C ARG A 440 18.08 1.86 -2.69
N LEU A 441 17.83 2.88 -1.87
CA LEU A 441 17.05 4.06 -2.29
C LEU A 441 17.79 4.84 -3.38
N GLN A 442 19.11 4.99 -3.27
CA GLN A 442 19.95 5.59 -4.31
C GLN A 442 19.91 4.77 -5.60
N THR A 443 20.04 3.44 -5.54
CA THR A 443 19.85 2.57 -6.72
C THR A 443 18.44 2.70 -7.32
N LEU A 444 17.39 2.81 -6.50
CA LEU A 444 16.02 3.02 -6.99
C LEU A 444 15.83 4.37 -7.70
N LEU A 445 16.45 5.44 -7.21
CA LEU A 445 16.45 6.75 -7.90
C LEU A 445 17.10 6.62 -9.29
N MET A 446 18.20 5.88 -9.41
CA MET A 446 18.87 5.63 -10.70
C MET A 446 18.05 4.75 -11.66
N GLN A 447 17.29 3.78 -11.11
CA GLN A 447 16.44 2.86 -11.86
C GLN A 447 15.10 3.48 -12.31
N ALA A 448 14.75 4.69 -11.84
CA ALA A 448 13.54 5.38 -12.26
C ALA A 448 13.59 5.72 -13.76
N HIS A 449 12.42 5.80 -14.40
CA HIS A 449 12.34 6.18 -15.82
C HIS A 449 12.91 7.60 -16.01
N PRO A 450 13.63 7.89 -17.12
CA PRO A 450 14.18 9.22 -17.38
C PRO A 450 13.14 10.36 -17.33
N ASP A 451 11.88 10.08 -17.67
CA ASP A 451 10.77 11.03 -17.59
C ASP A 451 10.32 11.36 -16.14
N LYS A 452 10.75 10.56 -15.16
CA LYS A 452 10.49 10.79 -13.72
C LYS A 452 11.63 11.51 -13.03
N PHE A 453 12.88 11.12 -13.33
CA PHE A 453 14.07 11.78 -12.80
C PHE A 453 15.13 11.92 -13.89
N SER A 454 15.63 13.14 -14.05
CA SER A 454 16.94 13.37 -14.65
C SER A 454 18.05 12.78 -13.77
N TRP A 455 19.19 12.43 -14.38
CA TRP A 455 20.28 11.65 -13.78
C TRP A 455 20.62 12.07 -12.34
N PRO A 456 20.30 11.23 -11.33
CA PRO A 456 20.51 11.56 -9.93
C PRO A 456 22.00 11.72 -9.60
N ARG A 457 22.32 12.70 -8.75
CA ARG A 457 23.67 12.86 -8.17
C ARG A 457 23.71 12.19 -6.80
N LEU A 458 24.70 11.34 -6.57
CA LEU A 458 24.79 10.48 -5.39
C LEU A 458 26.08 10.75 -4.61
N TRP A 459 25.95 10.75 -3.28
CA TRP A 459 27.04 10.84 -2.31
C TRP A 459 26.80 9.82 -1.20
N LYS A 460 27.79 9.59 -0.35
CA LYS A 460 27.74 8.58 0.71
C LYS A 460 26.50 8.64 1.61
N ASN A 461 26.08 9.85 1.99
CA ASN A 461 24.94 10.08 2.90
C ASN A 461 23.88 11.02 2.29
N SER A 462 23.95 11.30 0.98
CA SER A 462 23.06 12.26 0.31
C SER A 462 22.76 11.87 -1.14
N ALA A 463 21.61 12.27 -1.66
CA ALA A 463 21.22 12.09 -3.05
C ALA A 463 20.36 13.25 -3.54
N LYS A 464 20.64 13.77 -4.74
CA LYS A 464 19.85 14.83 -5.38
C LYS A 464 19.24 14.33 -6.68
N CYS A 465 17.94 14.54 -6.87
CA CYS A 465 17.23 14.27 -8.12
C CYS A 465 16.31 15.45 -8.50
N THR A 466 15.85 15.47 -9.75
CA THR A 466 14.86 16.45 -10.23
C THR A 466 14.09 15.87 -11.42
N ASP A 467 12.79 16.14 -11.45
CA ASP A 467 11.86 15.82 -12.54
C ASP A 467 11.83 16.91 -13.64
N GLY A 468 12.71 17.92 -13.53
CA GLY A 468 12.78 19.09 -14.41
C GLY A 468 11.93 20.28 -13.97
N LYS A 469 11.01 20.11 -13.01
CA LYS A 469 10.17 21.18 -12.45
C LYS A 469 10.52 21.50 -10.99
N ALA A 470 10.68 20.45 -10.19
CA ALA A 470 11.07 20.50 -8.80
C ALA A 470 12.40 19.76 -8.58
N GLU A 471 13.21 20.24 -7.65
CA GLU A 471 14.41 19.56 -7.17
C GLU A 471 14.14 18.92 -5.81
N ALA A 472 14.70 17.74 -5.59
CA ALA A 472 14.68 17.06 -4.30
C ALA A 472 16.09 16.69 -3.83
N LEU A 473 16.29 16.78 -2.51
CA LEU A 473 17.50 16.34 -1.81
C LEU A 473 17.09 15.37 -0.70
N LEU A 474 17.72 14.20 -0.67
CA LEU A 474 17.55 13.19 0.36
C LEU A 474 18.84 13.08 1.17
N GLN A 475 18.74 13.03 2.51
CA GLN A 475 19.91 12.92 3.39
C GLN A 475 19.64 11.97 4.56
N ILE A 476 20.54 11.02 4.80
CA ILE A 476 20.49 10.12 5.97
C ILE A 476 21.58 10.48 6.98
N THR A 477 21.29 10.36 8.28
CA THR A 477 22.30 10.57 9.33
C THR A 477 23.28 9.40 9.43
N GLN A 478 24.50 9.66 9.90
CA GLN A 478 25.55 8.62 10.05
C GLN A 478 25.18 7.51 11.06
N ASP A 479 24.30 7.80 12.02
CA ASP A 479 23.75 6.80 12.95
C ASP A 479 22.54 6.05 12.37
N LYS A 480 22.08 6.44 11.18
CA LYS A 480 20.95 5.88 10.43
C LYS A 480 19.62 5.99 11.17
N ARG A 481 19.48 6.94 12.09
CA ARG A 481 18.25 7.14 12.88
C ARG A 481 17.30 8.20 12.30
N GLN A 482 17.72 8.89 11.25
CA GLN A 482 16.97 9.97 10.62
C GLN A 482 17.25 10.02 9.12
N LEU A 483 16.17 10.13 8.33
CA LEU A 483 16.18 10.37 6.89
C LEU A 483 15.34 11.63 6.62
N ASN A 484 15.95 12.64 6.01
CA ASN A 484 15.27 13.85 5.57
C ASN A 484 15.04 13.77 4.05
N ILE A 485 13.86 14.22 3.61
CA ILE A 485 13.52 14.47 2.21
C ILE A 485 13.14 15.94 2.11
N PHE A 486 13.93 16.71 1.36
CA PHE A 486 13.69 18.12 1.07
C PHE A 486 13.25 18.25 -0.38
N VAL A 487 12.26 19.08 -0.64
CA VAL A 487 11.74 19.36 -1.98
C VAL A 487 11.59 20.87 -2.17
N ARG A 488 11.96 21.37 -3.35
CA ARG A 488 11.76 22.76 -3.75
C ARG A 488 11.36 22.89 -5.21
N SER A 489 10.54 23.89 -5.52
CA SER A 489 10.30 24.32 -6.91
C SER A 489 10.97 25.67 -7.13
N ASN A 490 11.47 25.89 -8.34
CA ASN A 490 12.19 27.12 -8.71
C ASN A 490 11.25 28.28 -9.08
N ASP A 491 10.04 27.96 -9.52
CA ASP A 491 8.99 28.89 -9.98
C ASP A 491 7.96 29.24 -8.88
N GLY A 492 7.92 28.49 -7.78
CA GLY A 492 6.96 28.64 -6.67
C GLY A 492 5.76 27.69 -6.73
N SER A 493 5.68 26.82 -7.75
CA SER A 493 4.69 25.75 -7.88
C SER A 493 4.69 24.78 -6.70
N ARG A 494 3.54 24.61 -6.05
CA ARG A 494 3.38 23.69 -4.91
C ARG A 494 3.01 22.29 -5.40
N GLU A 495 2.27 22.24 -6.50
CA GLU A 495 1.76 21.05 -7.15
C GLU A 495 2.91 20.17 -7.67
N ASP A 496 3.98 20.78 -8.18
CA ASP A 496 5.19 20.05 -8.58
C ASP A 496 5.98 19.55 -7.35
N CYS A 497 6.01 20.31 -6.25
CA CYS A 497 6.55 19.83 -4.97
C CYS A 497 5.76 18.65 -4.38
N ASN A 498 4.42 18.66 -4.47
CA ASN A 498 3.57 17.54 -4.07
C ASN A 498 3.94 16.29 -4.87
N SER A 499 3.96 16.42 -6.21
CA SER A 499 4.14 15.31 -7.15
C SER A 499 5.46 14.55 -6.93
N ILE A 500 6.57 15.28 -6.77
CA ILE A 500 7.88 14.66 -6.52
C ILE A 500 7.99 14.13 -5.08
N MET A 501 7.38 14.78 -4.08
CA MET A 501 7.37 14.29 -2.69
C MET A 501 6.63 12.96 -2.58
N ASP A 502 5.44 12.83 -3.17
CA ASP A 502 4.63 11.60 -3.10
C ASP A 502 5.36 10.40 -3.71
N LEU A 503 6.04 10.60 -4.86
CA LEU A 503 6.88 9.57 -5.48
C LEU A 503 8.05 9.15 -4.57
N LEU A 504 8.74 10.11 -3.97
CA LEU A 504 9.86 9.85 -3.07
C LEU A 504 9.43 9.17 -1.76
N MET A 505 8.27 9.55 -1.21
CA MET A 505 7.67 8.87 -0.06
C MET A 505 7.35 7.41 -0.40
N ASP A 506 6.65 7.14 -1.50
CA ASP A 506 6.29 5.77 -1.90
C ASP A 506 7.53 4.86 -2.07
N MET A 507 8.59 5.36 -2.72
CA MET A 507 9.87 4.66 -2.82
C MET A 507 10.52 4.43 -1.45
N THR A 508 10.45 5.41 -0.55
CA THR A 508 11.09 5.39 0.77
C THR A 508 10.38 4.43 1.72
N TYR A 509 9.05 4.52 1.90
CA TYR A 509 8.31 3.64 2.82
C TYR A 509 8.33 2.16 2.35
N ARG A 510 8.28 1.92 1.03
CA ARG A 510 8.47 0.56 0.48
C ARG A 510 9.81 -0.04 0.90
N LEU A 511 10.91 0.70 0.72
CA LEU A 511 12.23 0.24 1.15
C LEU A 511 12.41 0.20 2.68
N LEU A 512 11.76 1.10 3.42
CA LEU A 512 11.80 1.10 4.89
C LEU A 512 11.19 -0.21 5.42
N HIS A 513 10.03 -0.61 4.88
CA HIS A 513 9.39 -1.87 5.22
C HIS A 513 10.23 -3.09 4.79
N GLU A 514 10.79 -3.09 3.57
CA GLU A 514 11.64 -4.19 3.10
C GLU A 514 12.94 -4.38 3.91
N THR A 515 13.60 -3.28 4.29
CA THR A 515 14.96 -3.33 4.87
C THR A 515 14.98 -3.24 6.40
N SER A 516 13.99 -2.57 6.99
CA SER A 516 13.98 -2.14 8.40
C SER A 516 12.62 -2.39 9.09
N PRO A 517 11.94 -3.55 8.91
CA PRO A 517 10.56 -3.78 9.37
C PRO A 517 10.38 -3.70 10.91
N GLY A 518 11.44 -3.96 11.68
CA GLY A 518 11.46 -3.81 13.13
C GLY A 518 11.75 -2.39 13.63
N ALA A 519 12.18 -1.48 12.74
CA ALA A 519 12.45 -0.09 13.11
C ALA A 519 11.13 0.69 13.30
N ARG A 520 10.93 1.28 14.48
CA ARG A 520 9.79 2.15 14.73
C ARG A 520 10.11 3.57 14.28
N SER A 521 9.40 4.06 13.27
CA SER A 521 9.51 5.40 12.68
C SER A 521 8.44 6.38 13.21
N ARG A 522 8.69 7.68 13.05
CA ARG A 522 7.67 8.75 13.11
C ARG A 522 8.01 9.84 12.11
N ASP A 523 6.97 10.34 11.45
CA ASP A 523 7.03 11.45 10.51
C ASP A 523 7.04 12.80 11.24
N MET A 524 7.87 13.71 10.75
CA MET A 524 7.99 15.08 11.22
C MET A 524 7.98 16.04 10.05
N VAL A 525 7.34 17.20 10.21
CA VAL A 525 7.25 18.26 9.20
C VAL A 525 8.35 19.27 9.46
N LEU A 526 9.16 19.59 8.45
CA LEU A 526 10.29 20.49 8.61
C LEU A 526 9.89 21.97 8.46
N SER A 527 10.56 22.84 9.23
CA SER A 527 10.38 24.29 9.18
C SER A 527 10.71 24.84 7.78
N ALA A 528 9.71 25.40 7.11
CA ALA A 528 9.87 26.05 5.81
C ALA A 528 10.81 27.27 5.90
N LEU A 529 10.82 27.96 7.04
CA LEU A 529 11.76 29.05 7.31
C LEU A 529 13.22 28.58 7.33
N ASP A 530 13.53 27.54 8.09
CA ASP A 530 14.90 27.00 8.17
C ASP A 530 15.35 26.37 6.84
N LEU A 531 14.42 25.79 6.06
CA LEU A 531 14.71 25.26 4.71
C LEU A 531 15.01 26.37 3.70
N ARG A 532 14.23 27.47 3.69
CA ARG A 532 14.51 28.65 2.86
C ARG A 532 15.90 29.26 3.18
N GLU A 533 16.27 29.27 4.45
CA GLU A 533 17.60 29.69 4.91
C GLU A 533 18.71 28.63 4.73
N HIS A 534 18.39 27.45 4.18
CA HIS A 534 19.32 26.33 3.98
C HIS A 534 20.11 25.95 5.24
N ARG A 535 19.43 25.96 6.40
CA ARG A 535 20.04 25.59 7.68
C ARG A 535 20.41 24.10 7.66
N PRO A 536 21.61 23.71 8.16
CA PRO A 536 22.06 22.32 8.12
C PRO A 536 21.29 21.39 9.07
N GLN A 537 20.52 21.95 10.02
CA GLN A 537 19.66 21.21 10.94
C GLN A 537 18.34 21.97 11.12
N PRO A 538 17.40 21.87 10.15
CA PRO A 538 16.12 22.55 10.25
C PRO A 538 15.30 22.00 11.42
N HIS A 539 14.50 22.86 12.04
CA HIS A 539 13.54 22.41 13.05
C HIS A 539 12.47 21.48 12.45
N ALA A 540 11.96 20.57 13.28
CA ALA A 540 11.05 19.49 12.89
C ALA A 540 9.86 19.45 13.86
N TYR A 541 8.69 19.87 13.37
CA TYR A 541 7.41 19.83 14.05
C TYR A 541 6.78 18.44 13.97
N SER A 542 6.04 18.02 14.99
CA SER A 542 5.22 16.82 14.86
C SER A 542 4.01 17.09 13.95
N ARG A 543 3.58 16.07 13.21
CA ARG A 543 2.41 16.16 12.32
C ARG A 543 1.17 16.65 13.06
N GLU A 544 0.98 16.17 14.28
CA GLU A 544 -0.14 16.48 15.16
C GLU A 544 -0.17 17.96 15.60
N GLU A 545 0.98 18.58 15.85
CA GLU A 545 1.09 20.02 16.14
C GLU A 545 0.70 20.85 14.92
N VAL A 546 1.17 20.47 13.73
CA VAL A 546 0.89 21.16 12.46
C VAL A 546 -0.59 21.03 12.07
N GLU A 547 -1.16 19.83 12.19
CA GLU A 547 -2.58 19.57 11.90
C GLU A 547 -3.50 20.25 12.92
N ALA A 548 -3.12 20.30 14.21
CA ALA A 548 -3.85 21.06 15.22
C ALA A 548 -3.86 22.56 14.91
N ALA A 549 -2.72 23.15 14.53
CA ALA A 549 -2.65 24.55 14.12
C ALA A 549 -3.47 24.80 12.82
N ALA A 550 -3.38 23.90 11.83
CA ALA A 550 -4.20 23.94 10.61
C ALA A 550 -5.70 24.01 10.93
N SER A 551 -6.16 23.14 11.84
CA SER A 551 -7.58 23.01 12.19
C SER A 551 -8.18 24.27 12.83
N LYS A 552 -7.33 25.12 13.40
CA LYS A 552 -7.71 26.39 14.03
C LYS A 552 -7.47 27.61 13.13
N GLY A 553 -6.81 27.44 11.98
CA GLY A 553 -6.31 28.56 11.17
C GLY A 553 -5.15 29.32 11.83
N GLU A 554 -4.48 28.73 12.81
CA GLU A 554 -3.38 29.35 13.55
C GLU A 554 -2.03 29.13 12.84
N ASN A 555 -1.09 30.05 13.06
CA ASN A 555 0.32 29.85 12.68
C ASN A 555 1.05 29.08 13.78
N LEU A 556 2.01 28.23 13.43
CA LEU A 556 2.94 27.66 14.42
C LEU A 556 3.99 28.71 14.79
N VAL A 557 4.51 28.68 16.02
CA VAL A 557 5.62 29.55 16.44
C VAL A 557 6.89 28.72 16.51
N HIS A 558 7.91 29.10 15.73
CA HIS A 558 9.18 28.38 15.66
C HIS A 558 9.89 28.38 17.03
N PRO A 559 10.02 27.24 17.74
CA PRO A 559 10.36 27.22 19.17
C PRO A 559 11.69 27.88 19.53
N LYS A 560 12.72 27.77 18.66
CA LYS A 560 14.03 28.39 18.89
C LYS A 560 14.14 29.86 18.47
N ARG A 561 13.20 30.35 17.67
CA ARG A 561 13.29 31.67 16.98
C ARG A 561 12.18 32.63 17.39
N ASN A 562 11.09 32.10 17.95
CA ASN A 562 9.89 32.84 18.32
C ASN A 562 9.26 33.63 17.14
N VAL A 563 9.35 33.05 15.93
CA VAL A 563 8.82 33.61 14.68
C VAL A 563 7.63 32.76 14.22
N PRO A 564 6.49 33.35 13.81
CA PRO A 564 5.36 32.58 13.27
C PRO A 564 5.67 32.00 11.89
N GLU A 565 5.36 30.73 11.69
CA GLU A 565 5.37 30.03 10.41
C GLU A 565 3.92 29.68 9.99
N MET A 566 3.56 30.02 8.76
CA MET A 566 2.23 29.72 8.25
C MET A 566 2.08 28.23 7.98
N VAL A 567 1.04 27.60 8.53
CA VAL A 567 0.82 26.16 8.37
C VAL A 567 0.67 25.75 6.90
N LYS A 568 0.16 26.64 6.05
CA LYS A 568 0.12 26.44 4.58
C LYS A 568 1.52 26.27 3.97
N ASP A 569 2.55 26.89 4.51
CA ASP A 569 3.93 26.80 4.02
C ASP A 569 4.61 25.51 4.53
N LEU A 570 4.05 24.86 5.55
CA LEU A 570 4.53 23.61 6.14
C LEU A 570 3.83 22.38 5.56
N LEU A 571 2.51 22.45 5.33
CA LEU A 571 1.71 21.37 4.76
C LEU A 571 1.62 21.49 3.23
N LEU A 572 2.00 20.42 2.53
CA LEU A 572 1.80 20.23 1.10
C LEU A 572 0.29 20.20 0.75
N HIS A 573 -0.53 19.49 1.54
CA HIS A 573 -1.99 19.39 1.37
C HIS A 573 -2.77 20.22 2.41
N LEU A 574 -3.77 20.99 1.95
CA LEU A 574 -4.71 21.74 2.80
C LEU A 574 -6.14 21.39 2.39
N ARG A 575 -6.99 20.97 3.34
CA ARG A 575 -8.41 20.66 3.07
C ARG A 575 -9.24 21.95 3.03
N LYS A 576 -10.03 22.16 1.96
CA LYS A 576 -10.91 23.33 1.75
C LYS A 576 -12.38 23.01 2.11
N VAL A 577 -13.00 23.61 3.13
CA VAL A 577 -14.47 23.62 3.34
C VAL A 577 -14.90 24.82 4.22
N LYS A 578 -15.93 25.60 3.83
CA LYS A 578 -17.01 26.13 4.72
C LYS A 578 -18.05 27.08 4.09
N VAL A 579 -17.76 27.80 3.01
CA VAL A 579 -18.66 28.88 2.49
C VAL A 579 -19.53 28.45 1.30
N ALA A 580 -19.22 27.33 0.64
CA ALA A 580 -19.81 26.95 -0.65
C ALA A 580 -21.34 26.75 -0.65
N TRP A 581 -21.94 26.38 0.49
CA TRP A 581 -23.37 26.09 0.57
C TRP A 581 -24.29 27.30 0.35
N CYS A 582 -23.79 28.52 0.51
CA CYS A 582 -24.58 29.73 0.27
C CYS A 582 -24.67 30.11 -1.22
N ILE A 583 -23.74 29.65 -2.06
CA ILE A 583 -23.62 30.09 -3.47
C ILE A 583 -24.90 29.81 -4.26
N PRO A 584 -25.48 28.59 -4.25
CA PRO A 584 -26.66 28.29 -5.07
C PRO A 584 -27.86 29.12 -4.64
N ILE A 585 -28.06 29.31 -3.33
CA ILE A 585 -29.17 30.07 -2.74
C ILE A 585 -29.10 31.55 -3.15
N VAL A 586 -27.90 32.12 -3.21
CA VAL A 586 -27.69 33.51 -3.62
C VAL A 586 -27.83 33.66 -5.13
N ALA A 587 -27.32 32.72 -5.93
CA ALA A 587 -27.46 32.75 -7.39
C ALA A 587 -28.91 32.56 -7.86
N GLU A 588 -29.66 31.61 -7.28
CA GLU A 588 -31.07 31.34 -7.58
C GLU A 588 -31.98 32.56 -7.36
N MET A 589 -31.64 33.43 -6.41
CA MET A 589 -32.40 34.66 -6.13
C MET A 589 -31.99 35.85 -6.99
N ILE A 590 -31.05 35.66 -7.92
CA ILE A 590 -30.60 36.61 -8.96
C ILE A 590 -30.47 38.06 -8.44
N PRO A 591 -29.62 38.30 -7.41
CA PRO A 591 -29.31 39.64 -6.95
C PRO A 591 -28.64 40.45 -8.06
N PRO A 592 -28.60 41.80 -7.96
CA PRO A 592 -27.89 42.65 -8.92
C PRO A 592 -26.38 42.35 -8.90
N TRP A 593 -25.98 41.39 -9.75
CA TRP A 593 -24.67 40.75 -9.68
C TRP A 593 -23.51 41.73 -9.86
N ARG A 594 -23.71 42.82 -10.63
CA ARG A 594 -22.71 43.90 -10.76
C ARG A 594 -22.47 44.64 -9.44
N GLU A 595 -23.52 44.99 -8.73
CA GLU A 595 -23.43 45.68 -7.43
C GLU A 595 -22.93 44.74 -6.33
N LEU A 596 -23.37 43.47 -6.36
CA LEU A 596 -22.86 42.41 -5.48
C LEU A 596 -21.35 42.19 -5.68
N GLY A 597 -20.87 42.06 -6.93
CA GLY A 597 -19.45 41.86 -7.21
C GLY A 597 -18.57 43.03 -6.78
N ILE A 598 -19.04 44.27 -6.95
CA ILE A 598 -18.35 45.47 -6.43
C ILE A 598 -18.29 45.42 -4.89
N ASN A 599 -19.40 45.09 -4.22
CA ASN A 599 -19.45 44.98 -2.75
C ASN A 599 -18.64 43.78 -2.20
N LEU A 600 -18.40 42.75 -3.02
CA LEU A 600 -17.50 41.63 -2.74
C LEU A 600 -16.02 41.92 -3.09
N GLY A 601 -15.74 43.06 -3.72
CA GLY A 601 -14.38 43.56 -3.98
C GLY A 601 -13.76 43.14 -5.31
N LEU A 602 -14.55 42.70 -6.29
CA LEU A 602 -14.07 42.45 -7.67
C LEU A 602 -13.86 43.77 -8.42
N SER A 603 -12.95 43.78 -9.40
CA SER A 603 -12.68 44.98 -10.22
C SER A 603 -13.63 45.06 -11.42
N GLU A 604 -13.90 46.26 -11.94
CA GLU A 604 -14.75 46.39 -13.15
C GLU A 604 -14.22 45.60 -14.35
N SER A 605 -12.91 45.37 -14.46
CA SER A 605 -12.32 44.50 -15.49
C SER A 605 -12.77 43.04 -15.37
N ASP A 606 -12.95 42.54 -14.15
CA ASP A 606 -13.43 41.18 -13.90
C ASP A 606 -14.93 41.09 -14.24
N MET A 607 -15.70 42.12 -13.86
CA MET A 607 -17.12 42.23 -14.14
C MET A 607 -17.41 42.32 -15.65
N GLU A 608 -16.59 43.04 -16.40
CA GLU A 608 -16.71 43.15 -17.85
C GLU A 608 -16.33 41.85 -18.58
N GLN A 609 -15.36 41.10 -18.04
CA GLN A 609 -15.01 39.77 -18.55
C GLN A 609 -16.12 38.74 -18.25
N ILE A 610 -16.70 38.78 -17.06
CA ILE A 610 -17.85 37.92 -16.68
C ILE A 610 -19.06 38.24 -17.57
N SER A 611 -19.40 39.53 -17.74
CA SER A 611 -20.42 40.01 -18.68
C SER A 611 -20.24 39.44 -20.08
N GLN A 612 -19.05 39.61 -20.68
CA GLN A 612 -18.79 39.15 -22.05
C GLN A 612 -18.79 37.63 -22.17
N ARG A 613 -18.29 36.92 -21.15
CA ARG A 613 -18.21 35.44 -21.14
C ARG A 613 -19.59 34.79 -21.00
N HIS A 614 -20.50 35.43 -20.26
CA HIS A 614 -21.83 34.90 -19.94
C HIS A 614 -22.98 35.69 -20.62
N GLN A 615 -22.66 36.59 -21.56
CA GLN A 615 -23.60 37.38 -22.36
C GLN A 615 -24.61 38.20 -21.53
N ASP A 616 -24.15 38.78 -20.42
CA ASP A 616 -24.95 39.48 -19.40
C ASP A 616 -26.13 38.66 -18.81
N ASP A 617 -26.13 37.33 -18.93
CA ASP A 617 -27.09 36.47 -18.24
C ASP A 617 -26.96 36.62 -16.71
N ALA A 618 -28.01 37.12 -16.06
CA ALA A 618 -27.90 37.61 -14.69
C ALA A 618 -27.61 36.51 -13.66
N GLU A 619 -28.12 35.29 -13.88
CA GLU A 619 -27.89 34.13 -13.01
C GLU A 619 -26.46 33.60 -13.19
N SER A 620 -26.03 33.37 -14.43
CA SER A 620 -24.66 32.92 -14.75
C SER A 620 -23.60 33.93 -14.32
N CYS A 621 -23.85 35.23 -14.51
CA CYS A 621 -22.94 36.28 -14.07
C CYS A 621 -22.91 36.40 -12.53
N CYS A 622 -24.02 36.18 -11.83
CA CYS A 622 -24.03 36.11 -10.36
C CYS A 622 -23.23 34.92 -9.84
N LEU A 623 -23.40 33.74 -10.44
CA LEU A 623 -22.64 32.54 -10.08
C LEU A 623 -21.14 32.77 -10.29
N ALA A 624 -20.74 33.25 -11.47
CA ALA A 624 -19.35 33.55 -11.81
C ALA A 624 -18.73 34.61 -10.89
N VAL A 625 -19.49 35.62 -10.47
CA VAL A 625 -19.04 36.61 -9.47
C VAL A 625 -18.77 35.97 -8.11
N LEU A 626 -19.64 35.07 -7.65
CA LEU A 626 -19.47 34.40 -6.36
C LEU A 626 -18.30 33.40 -6.39
N GLU A 627 -18.12 32.69 -7.51
CA GLU A 627 -17.00 31.78 -7.75
C GLU A 627 -15.66 32.52 -7.82
N GLU A 628 -15.57 33.62 -8.58
CA GLU A 628 -14.35 34.41 -8.69
C GLU A 628 -14.04 35.16 -7.37
N TRP A 629 -15.06 35.62 -6.64
CA TRP A 629 -14.89 36.11 -5.26
C TRP A 629 -14.28 35.04 -4.34
N LEU A 630 -14.79 33.81 -4.35
CA LEU A 630 -14.24 32.71 -3.56
C LEU A 630 -12.80 32.34 -3.96
N HIS A 631 -12.51 32.39 -5.25
CA HIS A 631 -11.19 32.15 -5.82
C HIS A 631 -10.16 33.22 -5.37
N LEU A 632 -10.55 34.49 -5.41
CA LEU A 632 -9.73 35.63 -4.98
C LEU A 632 -9.60 35.73 -3.46
N ALA A 633 -10.69 35.55 -2.70
CA ALA A 633 -10.73 35.71 -1.25
C ALA A 633 -10.06 34.57 -0.46
N ARG A 634 -9.90 33.38 -1.08
CA ARG A 634 -9.19 32.19 -0.55
C ARG A 634 -9.65 31.76 0.86
N THR A 635 -8.99 32.22 1.92
CA THR A 635 -9.30 31.87 3.32
C THR A 635 -10.10 32.93 4.07
N ASN A 636 -10.31 34.11 3.46
CA ASN A 636 -11.02 35.23 4.11
C ASN A 636 -12.51 35.29 3.73
N ALA A 637 -12.97 34.43 2.81
CA ALA A 637 -14.39 34.29 2.53
C ALA A 637 -15.12 33.78 3.78
N THR A 638 -16.21 34.45 4.16
CA THR A 638 -17.08 34.08 5.28
C THR A 638 -18.54 34.32 4.91
N VAL A 639 -19.45 33.56 5.52
CA VAL A 639 -20.90 33.73 5.31
C VAL A 639 -21.34 35.13 5.73
N GLU A 640 -20.82 35.68 6.83
CA GLU A 640 -21.09 37.05 7.28
C GLU A 640 -20.55 38.12 6.31
N GLY A 641 -19.40 37.89 5.67
CA GLY A 641 -18.91 38.76 4.59
C GLY A 641 -19.85 38.79 3.38
N LEU A 642 -20.40 37.64 3.00
CA LEU A 642 -21.38 37.51 1.93
C LEU A 642 -22.73 38.17 2.30
N LYS A 643 -23.26 37.90 3.51
CA LYS A 643 -24.46 38.55 4.05
C LYS A 643 -24.29 40.08 4.08
N THR A 644 -23.12 40.59 4.46
CA THR A 644 -22.81 42.03 4.45
C THR A 644 -22.85 42.61 3.04
N ALA A 645 -22.20 41.97 2.05
CA ALA A 645 -22.20 42.44 0.67
C ALA A 645 -23.60 42.40 0.02
N LEU A 646 -24.40 41.37 0.33
CA LEU A 646 -25.80 41.28 -0.07
C LEU A 646 -26.67 42.36 0.57
N GLY A 647 -26.48 42.62 1.87
CA GLY A 647 -27.17 43.70 2.58
C GLY A 647 -26.85 45.09 2.03
N LEU A 648 -25.60 45.32 1.59
CA LEU A 648 -25.18 46.54 0.89
C LEU A 648 -25.79 46.65 -0.52
N ALA A 649 -25.95 45.54 -1.24
CA ALA A 649 -26.68 45.46 -2.51
C ALA A 649 -28.22 45.46 -2.35
N GLY A 650 -28.74 45.84 -1.17
CA GLY A 650 -30.17 45.95 -0.88
C GLY A 650 -30.91 44.61 -0.62
N GLN A 651 -30.22 43.47 -0.70
CA GLN A 651 -30.82 42.12 -0.75
C GLN A 651 -31.14 41.54 0.64
N ARG A 652 -31.90 42.27 1.46
CA ARG A 652 -32.23 41.87 2.83
C ARG A 652 -33.01 40.55 2.91
N GLU A 653 -33.89 40.29 1.94
CA GLU A 653 -34.68 39.05 1.86
C GLU A 653 -33.80 37.80 1.64
N ILE A 654 -32.70 37.93 0.86
CA ILE A 654 -31.71 36.85 0.70
C ILE A 654 -30.97 36.59 2.01
N VAL A 655 -30.60 37.65 2.74
CA VAL A 655 -29.94 37.54 4.06
C VAL A 655 -30.85 36.86 5.09
N GLU A 656 -32.12 37.28 5.18
CA GLU A 656 -33.11 36.66 6.07
C GLU A 656 -33.42 35.19 5.71
N LYS A 657 -33.41 34.83 4.42
CA LYS A 657 -33.54 33.43 3.96
C LYS A 657 -32.33 32.59 4.40
N LEU A 658 -31.12 33.12 4.27
CA LEU A 658 -29.88 32.46 4.74
C LEU A 658 -29.90 32.26 6.27
N ASP A 659 -30.29 33.28 7.04
CA ASP A 659 -30.42 33.19 8.51
C ASP A 659 -31.50 32.18 8.94
N THR A 660 -32.63 32.16 8.23
CA THR A 660 -33.75 31.24 8.55
C THR A 660 -33.38 29.77 8.26
N MET A 661 -32.65 29.52 7.17
CA MET A 661 -32.15 28.17 6.87
C MET A 661 -31.06 27.73 7.87
N GLU A 662 -30.15 28.63 8.25
CA GLU A 662 -29.11 28.38 9.27
C GLU A 662 -29.72 28.03 10.66
N GLN A 663 -30.80 28.71 11.04
CA GLN A 663 -31.57 28.41 12.26
C GLN A 663 -32.38 27.10 12.14
N SER A 664 -33.01 26.83 10.99
CA SER A 664 -33.77 25.60 10.77
C SER A 664 -32.88 24.35 10.83
N MET A 665 -31.72 24.39 10.16
CA MET A 665 -30.72 23.32 10.19
C MET A 665 -30.20 23.08 11.61
N SER A 666 -29.98 24.14 12.39
CA SER A 666 -29.54 24.05 13.79
C SER A 666 -30.59 23.37 14.68
N LYS A 667 -31.89 23.58 14.42
CA LYS A 667 -32.97 22.95 15.18
C LYS A 667 -33.12 21.45 14.87
N GLN A 668 -33.10 21.06 13.60
CA GLN A 668 -33.19 19.66 13.19
C GLN A 668 -31.97 18.86 13.68
N LEU A 669 -30.79 19.47 13.70
CA LEU A 669 -29.57 18.87 14.26
C LEU A 669 -29.71 18.55 15.76
N LEU A 670 -30.34 19.44 16.54
CA LEU A 670 -30.61 19.25 17.96
C LEU A 670 -31.61 18.10 18.23
N GLU A 671 -32.65 17.99 17.41
CA GLU A 671 -33.66 16.93 17.50
C GLU A 671 -33.01 15.55 17.21
N LEU A 672 -32.25 15.43 16.11
CA LEU A 672 -31.47 14.22 15.77
C LEU A 672 -30.41 13.85 16.82
N GLN A 673 -29.73 14.85 17.39
CA GLN A 673 -28.75 14.62 18.47
C GLN A 673 -29.41 14.06 19.73
N SER A 674 -30.69 14.37 19.99
CA SER A 674 -31.44 13.78 21.10
C SER A 674 -31.74 12.31 20.86
N GLU A 675 -32.30 11.97 19.70
CA GLU A 675 -32.64 10.58 19.35
C GLU A 675 -31.41 9.67 19.32
N VAL A 676 -30.30 10.15 18.76
CA VAL A 676 -29.01 9.41 18.77
C VAL A 676 -28.46 9.26 20.19
N THR A 677 -28.64 10.27 21.05
CA THR A 677 -28.25 10.17 22.47
C THR A 677 -29.04 9.07 23.18
N ASP A 678 -30.36 9.04 23.03
CA ASP A 678 -31.23 8.07 23.68
C ASP A 678 -30.93 6.62 23.24
N ILE A 679 -30.64 6.41 21.95
CA ILE A 679 -30.27 5.09 21.40
C ILE A 679 -28.92 4.62 21.93
N VAL A 680 -27.92 5.50 21.99
CA VAL A 680 -26.54 5.15 22.39
C VAL A 680 -26.41 5.01 23.91
N HIS A 681 -27.22 5.74 24.69
CA HIS A 681 -27.22 5.70 26.16
C HIS A 681 -27.46 4.30 26.75
N ALA A 682 -28.17 3.42 26.02
CA ALA A 682 -28.47 2.06 26.46
C ALA A 682 -27.21 1.19 26.65
N ASN A 683 -26.17 1.42 25.84
CA ASN A 683 -24.90 0.68 25.89
C ASN A 683 -23.75 1.54 26.44
N PHE A 684 -23.82 2.86 26.26
CA PHE A 684 -22.79 3.81 26.68
C PHE A 684 -23.43 5.02 27.40
N PRO A 685 -23.83 4.89 28.67
CA PRO A 685 -24.61 5.90 29.41
C PRO A 685 -23.86 7.21 29.73
N ASN A 686 -22.66 7.41 29.16
CA ASN A 686 -21.85 8.61 29.28
C ASN A 686 -21.78 9.42 27.95
N LEU A 687 -22.36 8.90 26.85
CA LEU A 687 -22.37 9.57 25.55
C LEU A 687 -23.62 10.43 25.37
N ASN A 688 -23.46 11.75 25.42
CA ASN A 688 -24.55 12.69 25.19
C ASN A 688 -24.22 13.63 24.03
N PHE A 689 -24.93 13.51 22.91
CA PHE A 689 -24.68 14.25 21.69
C PHE A 689 -25.38 15.62 21.66
N VAL A 690 -26.37 15.86 22.52
CA VAL A 690 -27.10 17.14 22.63
C VAL A 690 -26.21 18.21 23.29
N PRO A 691 -25.96 19.37 22.64
CA PRO A 691 -25.19 20.47 23.21
C PRO A 691 -25.83 21.11 24.45
N ASP A 692 -25.01 21.44 25.44
CA ASP A 692 -25.45 22.20 26.61
C ASP A 692 -25.39 23.72 26.33
N LYS A 693 -26.36 24.48 26.86
CA LYS A 693 -26.38 25.95 26.76
C LYS A 693 -25.30 26.60 27.63
N ASN A 694 -24.80 25.91 28.66
CA ASN A 694 -23.64 26.32 29.43
C ASN A 694 -22.36 25.78 28.79
N LYS A 695 -21.53 26.69 28.27
CA LYS A 695 -20.29 26.38 27.56
C LYS A 695 -19.36 25.45 28.34
N GLU A 696 -19.21 25.62 29.66
CA GLU A 696 -18.33 24.73 30.43
C GLU A 696 -18.90 23.30 30.59
N ALA A 697 -20.23 23.17 30.62
CA ALA A 697 -20.88 21.86 30.62
C ALA A 697 -20.78 21.21 29.25
N ASP A 698 -20.92 22.00 28.17
CA ASP A 698 -20.77 21.53 26.80
C ASP A 698 -19.33 21.10 26.50
N ASP A 699 -18.33 21.88 26.91
CA ASP A 699 -16.90 21.52 26.78
C ASP A 699 -16.59 20.20 27.53
N ARG A 700 -17.17 20.00 28.73
CA ARG A 700 -17.06 18.74 29.49
C ARG A 700 -17.73 17.56 28.79
N ARG A 701 -18.92 17.76 28.20
CA ARG A 701 -19.65 16.77 27.41
C ARG A 701 -18.89 16.42 26.13
N ILE A 702 -18.36 17.40 25.42
CA ILE A 702 -17.54 17.21 24.21
C ILE A 702 -16.26 16.45 24.54
N GLU A 703 -15.60 16.74 25.65
CA GLU A 703 -14.41 15.98 26.06
C GLU A 703 -14.74 14.56 26.53
N LEU A 704 -15.87 14.37 27.23
CA LEU A 704 -16.35 13.03 27.62
C LEU A 704 -16.69 12.19 26.38
N ASN A 705 -17.44 12.76 25.43
CA ASN A 705 -17.73 12.14 24.14
C ASN A 705 -16.46 11.84 23.35
N ARG A 706 -15.52 12.80 23.24
CA ARG A 706 -14.23 12.57 22.58
C ARG A 706 -13.45 11.46 23.25
N ARG A 707 -13.48 11.35 24.57
CA ARG A 707 -12.75 10.33 25.31
C ARG A 707 -13.33 8.94 25.10
N THR A 708 -14.67 8.82 24.99
CA THR A 708 -15.36 7.57 24.69
C THR A 708 -15.30 7.20 23.19
N LEU A 709 -15.37 8.18 22.28
CA LEU A 709 -15.32 7.97 20.83
C LEU A 709 -13.90 7.83 20.26
N ARG A 710 -12.86 8.33 20.95
CA ARG A 710 -11.45 8.09 20.59
C ARG A 710 -11.07 6.61 20.59
N GLU A 711 -11.89 5.75 21.20
CA GLU A 711 -11.62 4.32 21.26
C GLU A 711 -12.05 3.57 20.00
N GLU A 712 -12.90 4.13 19.11
CA GLU A 712 -13.44 3.41 17.94
C GLU A 712 -13.68 4.26 16.67
N VAL A 713 -13.27 3.69 15.52
CA VAL A 713 -13.63 4.02 14.12
C VAL A 713 -12.95 5.24 13.44
N PHE A 714 -12.14 4.96 12.39
CA PHE A 714 -12.38 5.41 10.99
C PHE A 714 -11.28 4.94 10.00
N SER A 715 -11.59 3.99 9.12
CA SER A 715 -10.95 3.73 7.80
C SER A 715 -11.66 2.52 7.11
N HIS A 716 -11.56 2.34 5.78
CA HIS A 716 -12.44 1.43 5.01
C HIS A 716 -11.97 -0.04 4.92
N SER A 717 -12.92 -0.98 4.98
CA SER A 717 -12.70 -2.40 5.32
C SER A 717 -13.28 -3.43 4.31
N PHE A 718 -13.13 -3.18 3.00
CA PHE A 718 -13.77 -4.01 1.96
C PHE A 718 -12.79 -4.60 0.93
N ASN A 719 -12.95 -5.88 0.59
CA ASN A 719 -12.08 -6.64 -0.31
C ASN A 719 -12.70 -6.79 -1.71
N PHE A 720 -12.10 -6.15 -2.71
CA PHE A 720 -12.57 -6.13 -4.10
C PHE A 720 -12.09 -7.30 -4.99
N SER A 721 -11.48 -8.34 -4.41
CA SER A 721 -10.86 -9.43 -5.18
C SER A 721 -11.88 -10.42 -5.77
N LEU A 722 -11.64 -10.85 -7.01
CA LEU A 722 -12.35 -11.95 -7.68
C LEU A 722 -11.45 -13.18 -7.83
N ASP A 723 -12.10 -14.35 -7.85
CA ASP A 723 -11.49 -15.61 -8.28
C ASP A 723 -11.22 -15.59 -9.80
N SER A 724 -10.15 -16.25 -10.25
CA SER A 724 -9.74 -16.25 -11.67
C SER A 724 -10.79 -16.86 -12.60
N VAL A 725 -11.50 -17.91 -12.17
CA VAL A 725 -12.56 -18.55 -12.96
C VAL A 725 -13.75 -17.60 -13.15
N ILE A 726 -14.03 -16.76 -12.16
CA ILE A 726 -15.07 -15.73 -12.24
C ILE A 726 -14.61 -14.58 -13.15
N LEU A 727 -13.35 -14.16 -13.04
CA LEU A 727 -12.78 -13.16 -13.93
C LEU A 727 -12.87 -13.61 -15.40
N ASP A 728 -12.55 -14.87 -15.71
CA ASP A 728 -12.68 -15.44 -17.05
C ASP A 728 -14.14 -15.46 -17.55
N ARG A 729 -15.11 -15.81 -16.68
CA ARG A 729 -16.55 -15.73 -17.01
C ARG A 729 -16.99 -14.31 -17.36
N ILE A 730 -16.54 -13.31 -16.59
CA ILE A 730 -16.84 -11.89 -16.86
C ILE A 730 -16.11 -11.42 -18.13
N GLN A 731 -14.89 -11.90 -18.38
CA GLN A 731 -14.15 -11.63 -19.62
C GLN A 731 -14.84 -12.18 -20.88
N GLU A 732 -15.53 -13.30 -20.77
CA GLU A 732 -16.36 -13.82 -21.85
C GLU A 732 -17.65 -12.99 -22.01
N ARG A 733 -18.41 -12.83 -20.91
CA ARG A 733 -19.71 -12.12 -20.90
C ARG A 733 -19.60 -10.64 -21.29
N LYS A 734 -18.48 -9.96 -21.03
CA LYS A 734 -18.27 -8.56 -21.45
C LYS A 734 -18.20 -8.34 -22.96
N LYS A 735 -18.03 -9.38 -23.79
CA LYS A 735 -18.07 -9.26 -25.26
C LYS A 735 -19.43 -8.74 -25.75
N SER A 736 -20.49 -9.06 -25.00
CA SER A 736 -21.89 -8.66 -25.26
C SER A 736 -22.23 -7.24 -24.78
N VAL A 737 -21.28 -6.52 -24.17
CA VAL A 737 -21.41 -5.09 -23.87
C VAL A 737 -21.01 -4.29 -25.11
N CYS A 738 -21.86 -3.35 -25.52
CA CYS A 738 -21.64 -2.48 -26.66
C CYS A 738 -21.60 -1.00 -26.28
N ARG A 739 -20.90 -0.22 -27.11
CA ARG A 739 -21.06 1.23 -27.15
C ARG A 739 -22.18 1.57 -28.11
N ILE A 740 -23.19 2.28 -27.62
CA ILE A 740 -24.27 2.87 -28.42
C ILE A 740 -23.76 4.25 -28.89
N ASN A 741 -23.80 4.50 -30.20
CA ASN A 741 -23.31 5.73 -30.82
C ASN A 741 -24.45 6.38 -31.61
N TRP A 742 -24.57 7.70 -31.51
CA TRP A 742 -25.50 8.50 -32.30
C TRP A 742 -24.94 9.91 -32.57
N PRO A 743 -25.53 10.69 -33.48
CA PRO A 743 -25.07 12.05 -33.76
C PRO A 743 -25.14 12.94 -32.52
N GLY A 744 -23.98 13.40 -32.05
CA GLY A 744 -23.85 14.26 -30.86
C GLY A 744 -23.85 13.52 -29.51
N GLY A 745 -23.76 12.19 -29.46
CA GLY A 745 -23.67 11.48 -28.17
C GLY A 745 -23.30 10.00 -28.24
N SER A 746 -23.05 9.43 -27.07
CA SER A 746 -22.83 7.99 -26.90
C SER A 746 -23.28 7.52 -25.52
N GLY A 747 -23.51 6.22 -25.40
CA GLY A 747 -23.91 5.55 -24.17
C GLY A 747 -23.49 4.08 -24.17
N THR A 748 -23.82 3.36 -23.11
CA THR A 748 -23.53 1.93 -23.00
C THR A 748 -24.83 1.12 -23.16
N GLY A 749 -24.71 -0.10 -23.68
CA GLY A 749 -25.78 -1.09 -23.63
C GLY A 749 -25.23 -2.50 -23.67
N PHE A 750 -26.11 -3.50 -23.57
CA PHE A 750 -25.71 -4.90 -23.67
C PHE A 750 -26.78 -5.81 -24.29
N LEU A 751 -26.33 -6.88 -24.93
CA LEU A 751 -27.18 -7.83 -25.66
C LEU A 751 -27.91 -8.79 -24.69
N LEU A 752 -29.24 -8.70 -24.61
CA LEU A 752 -30.08 -9.62 -23.84
C LEU A 752 -30.33 -10.93 -24.62
N ASN A 753 -30.85 -10.80 -25.84
CA ASN A 753 -31.04 -11.88 -26.80
C ASN A 753 -30.78 -11.36 -28.24
N LYS A 754 -30.88 -12.21 -29.27
CA LYS A 754 -30.66 -11.92 -30.70
C LYS A 754 -31.37 -10.62 -31.13
N GLY A 755 -30.57 -9.59 -31.40
CA GLY A 755 -31.04 -8.28 -31.82
C GLY A 755 -31.68 -7.41 -30.73
N LYS A 756 -31.66 -7.80 -29.45
CA LYS A 756 -32.26 -7.05 -28.33
C LYS A 756 -31.17 -6.47 -27.42
N VAL A 757 -31.06 -5.15 -27.36
CA VAL A 757 -30.09 -4.43 -26.51
C VAL A 757 -30.82 -3.72 -25.37
N LEU A 758 -30.34 -3.89 -24.13
CA LEU A 758 -30.79 -3.10 -22.99
C LEU A 758 -29.88 -1.87 -22.81
N THR A 759 -30.48 -0.73 -22.51
CA THR A 759 -29.80 0.51 -22.07
C THR A 759 -30.76 1.35 -21.21
N CYS A 760 -30.32 2.52 -20.74
CA CYS A 760 -31.18 3.42 -19.97
C CYS A 760 -32.24 4.09 -20.84
N TYR A 761 -33.41 4.39 -20.27
CA TYR A 761 -34.47 5.09 -21.00
C TYR A 761 -34.03 6.50 -21.39
N HIS A 762 -33.31 7.22 -20.53
CA HIS A 762 -32.79 8.55 -20.87
C HIS A 762 -31.78 8.53 -22.04
N VAL A 763 -30.98 7.46 -22.19
CA VAL A 763 -30.08 7.25 -23.35
C VAL A 763 -30.91 7.12 -24.63
N TYR A 764 -31.97 6.30 -24.60
CA TYR A 764 -32.93 6.23 -25.70
C TYR A 764 -33.59 7.60 -25.98
N ARG A 765 -33.95 8.41 -24.97
CA ARG A 765 -34.53 9.75 -25.19
C ARG A 765 -33.56 10.70 -25.90
N TRP A 766 -32.28 10.68 -25.57
CA TRP A 766 -31.27 11.51 -26.26
C TRP A 766 -31.06 11.04 -27.69
N MET A 767 -30.94 9.72 -27.90
CA MET A 767 -30.84 9.12 -29.23
C MET A 767 -32.09 9.42 -30.09
N SER A 768 -33.29 9.31 -29.51
CA SER A 768 -34.56 9.65 -30.15
C SER A 768 -34.62 11.13 -30.53
N ARG A 769 -34.23 12.05 -29.63
CA ARG A 769 -34.14 13.49 -29.95
C ARG A 769 -33.20 13.77 -31.13
N ALA A 770 -32.07 13.08 -31.22
CA ALA A 770 -31.16 13.21 -32.36
C ALA A 770 -31.78 12.69 -33.68
N LEU A 771 -32.59 11.63 -33.64
CA LEU A 771 -33.29 11.10 -34.84
C LEU A 771 -34.25 12.13 -35.46
N TRP A 772 -34.86 13.00 -34.65
CA TRP A 772 -35.73 14.09 -35.12
C TRP A 772 -34.95 15.24 -35.81
N SER A 773 -33.66 15.41 -35.54
CA SER A 773 -32.82 16.45 -36.14
C SER A 773 -31.88 15.95 -37.25
N VAL A 774 -31.49 14.67 -37.21
CA VAL A 774 -30.58 14.03 -38.18
C VAL A 774 -31.18 12.69 -38.61
N HIS A 775 -31.79 12.67 -39.80
CA HIS A 775 -32.58 11.54 -40.31
C HIS A 775 -31.76 10.38 -40.91
N GLU A 776 -30.44 10.38 -40.77
CA GLU A 776 -29.58 9.32 -41.33
C GLU A 776 -29.46 8.15 -40.34
N ALA A 777 -30.34 7.15 -40.47
CA ALA A 777 -30.40 5.98 -39.59
C ALA A 777 -29.10 5.15 -39.54
N SER A 778 -28.25 5.27 -40.57
CA SER A 778 -26.90 4.69 -40.64
C SER A 778 -25.96 5.13 -39.51
N GLN A 779 -26.21 6.29 -38.90
CA GLN A 779 -25.35 6.87 -37.84
C GLN A 779 -25.69 6.36 -36.43
N TYR A 780 -26.68 5.48 -36.29
CA TYR A 780 -27.17 4.93 -35.02
C TYR A 780 -26.73 3.48 -34.86
N ILE A 781 -25.60 3.26 -34.17
CA ILE A 781 -24.87 1.98 -34.21
C ILE A 781 -24.56 1.47 -32.79
N ALA A 782 -24.89 0.20 -32.53
CA ALA A 782 -24.33 -0.58 -31.44
C ALA A 782 -23.01 -1.23 -31.88
N THR A 783 -21.90 -0.87 -31.22
CA THR A 783 -20.56 -1.43 -31.48
C THR A 783 -20.15 -2.40 -30.38
N PHE A 784 -20.08 -3.70 -30.69
CA PHE A 784 -19.62 -4.76 -29.79
C PHE A 784 -18.13 -5.00 -29.98
N PHE A 785 -17.33 -4.77 -28.93
CA PHE A 785 -15.89 -5.03 -28.93
C PHE A 785 -15.63 -6.45 -28.40
N VAL A 786 -15.24 -7.36 -29.29
CA VAL A 786 -15.14 -8.82 -29.06
C VAL A 786 -13.72 -9.25 -28.74
N SER A 787 -12.74 -8.63 -29.41
CA SER A 787 -11.31 -8.70 -29.09
C SER A 787 -10.64 -7.38 -29.45
N GLY A 788 -9.33 -7.22 -29.17
CA GLY A 788 -8.58 -6.01 -29.53
C GLY A 788 -8.50 -5.70 -31.03
N GLU A 789 -8.90 -6.64 -31.89
CA GLU A 789 -8.86 -6.51 -33.36
C GLU A 789 -10.24 -6.75 -34.02
N ARG A 790 -11.30 -7.04 -33.24
CA ARG A 790 -12.60 -7.45 -33.78
C ARG A 790 -13.76 -6.70 -33.12
N GLU A 791 -14.49 -5.96 -33.96
CA GLU A 791 -15.70 -5.23 -33.62
C GLU A 791 -16.88 -5.71 -34.47
N TYR A 792 -18.08 -5.81 -33.89
CA TYR A 792 -19.33 -5.94 -34.65
C TYR A 792 -20.13 -4.63 -34.54
N LYS A 793 -20.41 -4.01 -35.68
CA LYS A 793 -21.16 -2.75 -35.78
C LYS A 793 -22.52 -3.06 -36.37
N VAL A 794 -23.57 -2.84 -35.58
CA VAL A 794 -24.94 -3.23 -35.95
C VAL A 794 -25.85 -2.01 -35.84
N PRO A 795 -26.58 -1.64 -36.91
CA PRO A 795 -27.52 -0.53 -36.86
C PRO A 795 -28.76 -0.88 -36.03
N PHE A 796 -29.42 0.15 -35.49
CA PHE A 796 -30.71 0.02 -34.85
C PHE A 796 -31.86 -0.05 -35.88
N GLU A 797 -33.00 -0.66 -35.51
CA GLU A 797 -34.22 -0.58 -36.32
C GLU A 797 -34.76 0.86 -36.43
N SER A 798 -35.62 1.10 -37.42
CA SER A 798 -36.25 2.40 -37.61
C SER A 798 -37.07 2.83 -36.38
N PRO A 799 -37.27 4.15 -36.14
CA PRO A 799 -37.88 4.63 -34.89
C PRO A 799 -39.25 4.04 -34.54
N ALA A 800 -40.03 3.61 -35.55
CA ALA A 800 -41.33 2.98 -35.36
C ALA A 800 -41.26 1.56 -34.77
N SER A 801 -40.14 0.85 -34.96
CA SER A 801 -39.96 -0.53 -34.50
C SER A 801 -38.86 -0.66 -33.44
N LEU A 802 -38.02 0.36 -33.28
CA LEU A 802 -36.86 0.41 -32.38
C LEU A 802 -37.15 0.05 -30.92
N LEU A 803 -38.16 0.67 -30.30
CA LEU A 803 -38.43 0.52 -28.87
C LEU A 803 -39.42 -0.63 -28.64
N LYS A 804 -38.98 -1.71 -27.95
CA LYS A 804 -39.84 -2.88 -27.68
C LYS A 804 -40.46 -2.88 -26.29
N CYS A 805 -39.76 -2.36 -25.28
CA CYS A 805 -40.25 -2.22 -23.91
C CYS A 805 -39.45 -1.12 -23.20
N TYR A 806 -40.06 -0.37 -22.29
CA TYR A 806 -39.38 0.64 -21.49
C TYR A 806 -40.11 0.90 -20.17
N SER A 807 -39.45 1.61 -19.26
CA SER A 807 -40.05 2.19 -18.06
C SER A 807 -39.35 3.50 -17.73
N GLU A 808 -40.11 4.57 -17.47
CA GLU A 808 -39.54 5.83 -17.00
C GLU A 808 -39.15 5.75 -15.51
N ASP A 809 -39.91 5.03 -14.69
CA ASP A 809 -39.59 4.80 -13.26
C ASP A 809 -38.30 3.99 -13.10
N LEU A 810 -38.18 2.87 -13.83
CA LEU A 810 -37.00 2.01 -13.79
C LEU A 810 -35.90 2.42 -14.79
N ASP A 811 -36.04 3.58 -15.44
CA ASP A 811 -35.09 4.17 -16.41
C ASP A 811 -34.41 3.16 -17.34
N TYR A 812 -35.19 2.28 -17.98
CA TYR A 812 -34.67 1.29 -18.93
C TYR A 812 -35.42 1.31 -20.27
N ALA A 813 -34.71 0.95 -21.34
CA ALA A 813 -35.25 0.72 -22.67
C ALA A 813 -34.64 -0.54 -23.29
N ILE A 814 -35.50 -1.40 -23.84
CA ILE A 814 -35.13 -2.54 -24.69
C ILE A 814 -35.28 -2.11 -26.15
N LEU A 815 -34.14 -2.07 -26.83
CA LEU A 815 -33.99 -1.60 -28.20
C LEU A 815 -33.74 -2.75 -29.16
N GLN A 816 -34.24 -2.62 -30.38
CA GLN A 816 -34.11 -3.61 -31.43
C GLN A 816 -33.06 -3.18 -32.47
N LEU A 817 -32.15 -4.11 -32.76
CA LEU A 817 -31.16 -4.01 -33.83
C LEU A 817 -31.75 -4.50 -35.15
N ALA A 818 -31.37 -3.83 -36.25
CA ALA A 818 -31.64 -4.28 -37.60
C ALA A 818 -30.61 -5.36 -37.97
N VAL A 819 -31.00 -6.62 -37.81
CA VAL A 819 -30.11 -7.78 -37.97
C VAL A 819 -30.34 -8.47 -39.32
N GLU A 820 -29.36 -8.36 -40.21
CA GLU A 820 -29.30 -9.12 -41.47
C GLU A 820 -28.70 -10.53 -41.28
N ASP A 821 -28.96 -11.47 -42.21
CA ASP A 821 -28.71 -12.91 -42.06
C ASP A 821 -27.24 -13.34 -41.80
N GLU A 822 -26.25 -12.53 -42.19
CA GLU A 822 -24.83 -12.77 -41.86
C GLU A 822 -24.42 -12.15 -40.52
N MET A 823 -24.90 -10.94 -40.23
CA MET A 823 -24.64 -10.27 -38.95
C MET A 823 -25.33 -10.99 -37.78
N GLY A 824 -26.50 -11.58 -38.02
CA GLY A 824 -27.22 -12.39 -37.04
C GLY A 824 -26.41 -13.58 -36.53
N ARG A 825 -25.73 -14.30 -37.43
CA ARG A 825 -24.83 -15.41 -37.06
C ARG A 825 -23.58 -14.96 -36.30
N SER A 826 -23.12 -13.73 -36.53
CA SER A 826 -22.02 -13.13 -35.76
C SER A 826 -22.46 -12.77 -34.34
N LEU A 827 -23.68 -12.22 -34.18
CA LEU A 827 -24.26 -11.92 -32.86
C LEU A 827 -24.63 -13.19 -32.07
N GLU A 828 -25.01 -14.29 -32.74
CA GLU A 828 -25.25 -15.60 -32.11
C GLU A 828 -24.00 -16.19 -31.43
N SER A 829 -22.79 -15.73 -31.80
CA SER A 829 -21.55 -16.12 -31.14
C SER A 829 -21.26 -15.38 -29.82
N LEU A 830 -22.05 -14.35 -29.49
CA LEU A 830 -21.88 -13.56 -28.26
C LEU A 830 -22.70 -14.14 -27.10
N PRO A 831 -22.19 -14.14 -25.85
CA PRO A 831 -22.95 -14.59 -24.68
C PRO A 831 -24.22 -13.76 -24.45
N LEU A 832 -25.40 -14.35 -24.68
CA LEU A 832 -26.69 -13.67 -24.56
C LEU A 832 -27.06 -13.44 -23.09
N LEU A 833 -26.91 -12.21 -22.60
CA LEU A 833 -26.92 -11.93 -21.17
C LEU A 833 -28.29 -12.10 -20.49
N GLY A 834 -29.38 -12.19 -21.26
CA GLY A 834 -30.71 -12.54 -20.75
C GLY A 834 -30.78 -13.93 -20.10
N HIS A 835 -29.86 -14.85 -20.44
CA HIS A 835 -29.75 -16.17 -19.82
C HIS A 835 -29.00 -16.18 -18.48
N PHE A 836 -28.36 -15.06 -18.11
CA PHE A 836 -27.41 -14.98 -16.99
C PHE A 836 -27.83 -13.94 -15.96
N ILE A 837 -29.13 -13.70 -15.80
CA ILE A 837 -29.69 -12.77 -14.81
C ILE A 837 -29.78 -13.50 -13.46
N SER A 838 -29.27 -12.87 -12.40
CA SER A 838 -29.46 -13.35 -11.02
C SER A 838 -30.78 -12.84 -10.42
N GLU A 839 -31.38 -13.64 -9.55
CA GLU A 839 -32.56 -13.26 -8.74
C GLU A 839 -32.19 -12.34 -7.58
N SER A 840 -30.96 -12.44 -7.06
CA SER A 840 -30.50 -11.74 -5.86
C SER A 840 -29.05 -11.26 -5.96
N GLU A 841 -28.70 -10.28 -5.14
CA GLU A 841 -27.31 -9.86 -4.92
C GLU A 841 -26.54 -10.94 -4.14
N ASP A 842 -25.24 -11.07 -4.41
CA ASP A 842 -24.33 -11.91 -3.63
C ASP A 842 -24.14 -11.31 -2.21
N SER A 843 -23.96 -12.20 -1.24
CA SER A 843 -23.52 -11.93 0.14
C SER A 843 -22.39 -10.90 0.30
N ARG A 844 -21.53 -10.71 -0.71
CA ARG A 844 -20.47 -9.68 -0.70
C ARG A 844 -20.96 -8.26 -1.02
N ASN A 845 -22.16 -8.07 -1.57
CA ASN A 845 -22.68 -6.77 -2.04
C ASN A 845 -21.79 -6.06 -3.10
N MET A 846 -20.85 -6.76 -3.74
CA MET A 846 -19.97 -6.19 -4.77
C MET A 846 -20.54 -6.40 -6.17
N VAL A 847 -20.46 -5.37 -7.02
CA VAL A 847 -20.77 -5.45 -8.45
C VAL A 847 -19.59 -5.01 -9.31
N VAL A 848 -19.40 -5.73 -10.40
CA VAL A 848 -18.36 -5.48 -11.40
C VAL A 848 -19.03 -4.79 -12.58
N LEU A 849 -18.88 -3.47 -12.67
CA LEU A 849 -19.46 -2.67 -13.75
C LEU A 849 -18.59 -2.80 -15.00
N VAL A 850 -19.21 -2.93 -16.18
CA VAL A 850 -18.48 -2.96 -17.45
C VAL A 850 -19.13 -2.03 -18.46
N GLY A 851 -18.40 -1.02 -18.93
CA GLY A 851 -19.00 0.09 -19.66
C GLY A 851 -18.08 0.90 -20.54
N HIS A 852 -18.64 1.90 -21.22
CA HIS A 852 -17.93 2.83 -22.09
C HIS A 852 -18.00 4.28 -21.55
N PRO A 853 -17.33 4.58 -20.42
CA PRO A 853 -17.29 5.94 -19.88
C PRO A 853 -16.72 6.93 -20.91
N SER A 854 -17.34 8.11 -20.98
CA SER A 854 -17.14 9.16 -21.97
C SER A 854 -17.24 8.70 -23.44
N GLY A 855 -17.88 7.55 -23.71
CA GLY A 855 -17.87 6.92 -25.02
C GLY A 855 -16.53 6.31 -25.42
N GLY A 856 -15.58 6.21 -24.48
CA GLY A 856 -14.22 5.76 -24.72
C GLY A 856 -14.06 4.24 -24.80
N ASN A 857 -12.90 3.78 -24.33
CA ASN A 857 -12.57 2.35 -24.25
C ASN A 857 -13.50 1.61 -23.29
N LYS A 858 -13.64 0.30 -23.48
CA LYS A 858 -14.40 -0.57 -22.58
C LYS A 858 -13.66 -0.71 -21.24
N MET A 859 -14.20 -0.11 -20.20
CA MET A 859 -13.65 -0.15 -18.83
C MET A 859 -14.34 -1.23 -18.00
N VAL A 860 -13.66 -1.67 -16.94
CA VAL A 860 -14.19 -2.56 -15.90
C VAL A 860 -13.91 -1.89 -14.55
N ASP A 861 -14.91 -1.78 -13.69
CA ASP A 861 -14.77 -1.19 -12.35
C ASP A 861 -15.43 -2.06 -11.27
N PHE A 862 -14.97 -1.91 -10.04
CA PHE A 862 -15.40 -2.70 -8.89
C PHE A 862 -16.11 -1.78 -7.89
N ALA A 863 -17.43 -1.89 -7.81
CA ALA A 863 -18.28 -1.03 -7.01
C ALA A 863 -18.92 -1.81 -5.85
N LEU A 864 -19.05 -1.17 -4.69
CA LEU A 864 -19.71 -1.75 -3.52
C LEU A 864 -21.13 -1.19 -3.40
N ILE A 865 -22.15 -2.06 -3.48
CA ILE A 865 -23.52 -1.71 -3.11
C ILE A 865 -23.55 -1.33 -1.64
N ALA A 866 -24.01 -0.12 -1.34
CA ALA A 866 -23.98 0.43 0.00
C ALA A 866 -24.79 -0.45 0.97
N GLY A 867 -24.12 -1.05 1.94
CA GLY A 867 -24.75 -1.74 3.06
C GLY A 867 -25.37 -0.77 4.06
N VAL A 868 -26.20 -1.27 4.98
CA VAL A 868 -26.95 -0.45 5.96
C VAL A 868 -26.09 0.61 6.67
N ALA A 869 -24.88 0.26 7.12
CA ALA A 869 -23.95 1.22 7.75
C ALA A 869 -23.45 2.33 6.80
N GLN A 870 -23.18 2.00 5.53
CA GLN A 870 -22.79 2.99 4.52
C GLN A 870 -23.98 3.84 4.08
N ARG A 871 -25.19 3.27 4.02
CA ARG A 871 -26.43 4.02 3.81
C ARG A 871 -26.64 5.06 4.91
N TYR A 872 -26.32 4.76 6.17
CA TYR A 872 -26.34 5.79 7.22
C TYR A 872 -25.30 6.88 6.98
N VAL A 873 -24.04 6.56 6.65
CA VAL A 873 -23.03 7.59 6.32
C VAL A 873 -23.45 8.43 5.10
N ILE A 874 -24.09 7.82 4.12
CA ILE A 874 -24.63 8.46 2.92
C ILE A 874 -25.83 9.36 3.25
N HIS A 875 -26.80 8.91 4.05
CA HIS A 875 -27.91 9.73 4.54
C HIS A 875 -27.42 10.87 5.45
N ILE A 876 -26.39 10.66 6.27
CA ILE A 876 -25.78 11.72 7.09
C ILE A 876 -25.11 12.78 6.22
N ARG A 877 -24.54 12.41 5.06
CA ARG A 877 -23.91 13.35 4.12
C ARG A 877 -24.90 14.02 3.16
N TYR A 878 -25.95 13.31 2.73
CA TYR A 878 -26.90 13.75 1.70
C TYR A 878 -28.37 13.48 2.11
N PRO A 879 -28.84 14.01 3.25
CA PRO A 879 -30.10 13.59 3.88
C PRO A 879 -31.35 13.87 3.03
N TYR A 880 -31.30 14.84 2.13
CA TYR A 880 -32.46 15.30 1.35
C TYR A 880 -32.57 14.70 -0.06
N MET A 881 -31.54 13.99 -0.55
CA MET A 881 -31.49 13.55 -1.95
C MET A 881 -31.94 12.09 -2.17
N ILE A 882 -31.87 11.26 -1.13
CA ILE A 882 -31.92 9.80 -1.28
C ILE A 882 -33.23 9.28 -0.67
N GLN A 883 -34.13 8.82 -1.53
CA GLN A 883 -35.27 8.00 -1.14
C GLN A 883 -34.90 6.51 -1.30
N GLU A 884 -35.30 5.71 -0.30
CA GLU A 884 -35.10 4.26 -0.33
C GLU A 884 -36.01 3.61 -1.38
N ASP A 885 -35.40 2.91 -2.34
CA ASP A 885 -36.08 2.07 -3.34
C ASP A 885 -35.23 0.82 -3.55
N GLU A 886 -35.68 -0.33 -3.03
CA GLU A 886 -34.94 -1.60 -3.09
C GLU A 886 -34.69 -2.10 -4.53
N ARG A 887 -35.43 -1.57 -5.51
CA ARG A 887 -35.23 -1.87 -6.94
C ARG A 887 -34.03 -1.12 -7.51
N LYS A 888 -33.52 -0.09 -6.81
CA LYS A 888 -32.54 0.89 -7.31
C LYS A 888 -31.32 1.03 -6.37
N PRO A 889 -30.47 -0.02 -6.25
CA PRO A 889 -29.29 0.01 -5.39
C PRO A 889 -28.32 1.14 -5.73
N ILE A 890 -27.70 1.71 -4.69
CA ILE A 890 -26.69 2.76 -4.78
C ILE A 890 -25.30 2.20 -4.45
N TYR A 891 -24.27 2.75 -5.09
CA TYR A 891 -22.88 2.32 -4.93
C TYR A 891 -21.89 3.44 -5.30
N ASP A 892 -20.65 3.27 -4.87
CA ASP A 892 -19.52 4.13 -5.25
C ASP A 892 -18.74 3.47 -6.41
N THR A 893 -18.24 4.27 -7.36
CA THR A 893 -17.50 3.83 -8.55
C THR A 893 -16.47 4.87 -8.94
N SER A 894 -15.30 4.40 -9.37
CA SER A 894 -14.13 5.23 -9.64
C SER A 894 -14.06 5.76 -11.08
N VAL A 895 -14.82 5.18 -12.00
CA VAL A 895 -14.74 5.50 -13.45
C VAL A 895 -16.07 5.47 -14.21
N MET A 896 -17.17 4.94 -13.66
CA MET A 896 -18.44 4.81 -14.38
C MET A 896 -19.31 6.06 -14.20
N PHE A 897 -18.97 7.10 -14.95
CA PHE A 897 -19.67 8.40 -14.98
C PHE A 897 -20.38 8.61 -16.33
N HIS A 898 -20.35 9.82 -16.90
CA HIS A 898 -20.93 10.13 -18.22
C HIS A 898 -20.59 9.08 -19.29
N GLY A 899 -21.55 8.74 -20.17
CA GLY A 899 -21.41 7.72 -21.22
C GLY A 899 -21.50 6.26 -20.74
N SER A 900 -21.34 5.99 -19.43
CA SER A 900 -21.45 4.64 -18.87
C SER A 900 -22.89 4.19 -18.57
N SER A 901 -23.88 5.11 -18.59
CA SER A 901 -25.30 4.77 -18.43
C SER A 901 -25.73 3.66 -19.40
N GLY A 902 -26.33 2.60 -18.84
CA GLY A 902 -26.67 1.35 -19.52
C GLY A 902 -25.63 0.23 -19.39
N SER A 903 -24.58 0.40 -18.59
CA SER A 903 -23.59 -0.66 -18.29
C SER A 903 -24.19 -1.78 -17.45
N PRO A 904 -23.97 -3.08 -17.76
CA PRO A 904 -24.30 -4.15 -16.82
C PRO A 904 -23.33 -4.17 -15.64
N GLY A 905 -23.87 -4.47 -14.46
CA GLY A 905 -23.13 -4.85 -13.26
C GLY A 905 -23.23 -6.36 -13.04
N PHE A 906 -22.08 -7.03 -12.99
CA PHE A 906 -21.98 -8.45 -12.72
C PHE A 906 -21.76 -8.74 -11.23
N ASP A 907 -22.36 -9.79 -10.70
CA ASP A 907 -22.07 -10.31 -9.36
C ASP A 907 -20.74 -11.09 -9.33
N THR A 908 -20.39 -11.59 -8.14
CA THR A 908 -19.14 -12.32 -7.93
C THR A 908 -19.18 -13.79 -8.37
N TYR A 909 -20.26 -14.21 -9.03
CA TYR A 909 -20.38 -15.47 -9.79
C TYR A 909 -20.34 -15.23 -11.32
N GLY A 910 -20.33 -13.96 -11.72
CA GLY A 910 -20.28 -13.45 -13.09
C GLY A 910 -21.65 -13.22 -13.73
N ASN A 911 -22.76 -13.31 -12.99
CA ASN A 911 -24.13 -13.12 -13.48
C ASN A 911 -24.53 -11.65 -13.45
N VAL A 912 -25.45 -11.21 -14.32
CA VAL A 912 -25.92 -9.83 -14.36
C VAL A 912 -26.95 -9.61 -13.25
N VAL A 913 -26.66 -8.69 -12.32
CA VAL A 913 -27.54 -8.32 -11.20
C VAL A 913 -28.23 -6.97 -11.40
N LEU A 914 -27.53 -5.99 -11.97
CA LEU A 914 -28.07 -4.64 -12.18
C LEU A 914 -27.62 -4.01 -13.49
N MET A 915 -28.33 -2.97 -13.91
CA MET A 915 -27.91 -2.03 -14.94
C MET A 915 -27.57 -0.70 -14.27
N HIS A 916 -26.40 -0.16 -14.55
CA HIS A 916 -25.98 1.18 -14.11
C HIS A 916 -26.76 2.27 -14.85
N THR A 917 -27.28 3.25 -14.11
CA THR A 917 -28.15 4.30 -14.65
C THR A 917 -27.51 5.69 -14.60
N ARG A 918 -27.95 6.54 -13.69
CA ARG A 918 -27.43 7.89 -13.45
C ARG A 918 -27.53 8.16 -11.96
N GLY A 919 -26.40 8.48 -11.35
CA GLY A 919 -26.29 8.84 -9.95
C GLY A 919 -26.88 10.18 -9.57
N PHE A 920 -26.78 10.48 -8.28
CA PHE A 920 -27.15 11.77 -7.71
C PHE A 920 -26.03 12.77 -7.98
N MET A 921 -26.35 13.86 -8.68
CA MET A 921 -25.38 14.92 -8.96
C MET A 921 -25.41 15.97 -7.87
N ASP A 922 -24.23 16.49 -7.49
CA ASP A 922 -24.15 17.70 -6.67
C ASP A 922 -24.42 18.97 -7.49
N ASP A 923 -24.46 20.10 -6.79
CA ASP A 923 -24.60 21.44 -7.36
C ASP A 923 -23.43 21.81 -8.32
N GLY A 924 -22.33 21.02 -8.31
CA GLY A 924 -21.20 21.14 -9.25
C GLY A 924 -21.35 20.27 -10.51
N GLY A 925 -22.47 19.56 -10.67
CA GLY A 925 -22.75 18.69 -11.80
C GLY A 925 -21.95 17.38 -11.83
N GLN A 926 -21.20 17.06 -10.77
CA GLN A 926 -20.52 15.77 -10.63
C GLN A 926 -21.41 14.77 -9.91
N SER A 927 -21.33 13.51 -10.34
CA SER A 927 -22.09 12.43 -9.69
C SER A 927 -21.41 12.02 -8.39
N VAL A 928 -22.14 12.16 -7.30
CA VAL A 928 -21.65 12.00 -5.92
C VAL A 928 -21.79 10.56 -5.46
N ILE A 929 -22.86 9.90 -5.88
CA ILE A 929 -23.21 8.52 -5.56
C ILE A 929 -23.92 7.95 -6.78
N GLU A 930 -23.40 6.86 -7.33
CA GLU A 930 -24.01 6.21 -8.49
C GLU A 930 -25.15 5.27 -8.11
N ARG A 931 -26.04 5.06 -9.08
CA ARG A 931 -27.25 4.25 -8.92
C ARG A 931 -27.37 3.25 -10.06
N GLY A 932 -27.82 2.04 -9.72
CA GLY A 932 -28.25 1.04 -10.68
C GLY A 932 -29.71 0.66 -10.49
N VAL A 933 -30.22 -0.15 -11.38
CA VAL A 933 -31.56 -0.76 -11.32
C VAL A 933 -31.40 -2.28 -11.43
N ARG A 934 -32.02 -3.04 -10.52
CA ARG A 934 -31.93 -4.51 -10.51
C ARG A 934 -32.56 -5.11 -11.77
N LEU A 935 -31.87 -6.08 -12.39
CA LEU A 935 -32.38 -6.76 -13.60
C LEU A 935 -33.65 -7.58 -13.30
N SER A 936 -33.81 -8.09 -12.08
CA SER A 936 -35.04 -8.76 -11.65
C SER A 936 -36.26 -7.84 -11.74
N ALA A 937 -36.16 -6.59 -11.27
CA ALA A 937 -37.22 -5.59 -11.37
C ALA A 937 -37.53 -5.22 -12.83
N ILE A 938 -36.51 -5.07 -13.69
CA ILE A 938 -36.66 -4.83 -15.13
C ILE A 938 -37.40 -6.00 -15.79
N ARG A 939 -36.99 -7.23 -15.50
CA ARG A 939 -37.61 -8.46 -16.03
C ARG A 939 -39.05 -8.62 -15.57
N ASP A 940 -39.36 -8.36 -14.31
CA ASP A 940 -40.71 -8.50 -13.78
C ASP A 940 -41.66 -7.43 -14.36
N HIS A 941 -41.18 -6.19 -14.55
CA HIS A 941 -41.91 -5.16 -15.30
C HIS A 941 -42.11 -5.57 -16.77
N ALA A 942 -41.08 -6.10 -17.43
CA ALA A 942 -41.18 -6.59 -18.80
C ALA A 942 -42.17 -7.75 -18.95
N ARG A 943 -42.27 -8.66 -17.97
CA ARG A 943 -43.24 -9.77 -17.95
C ARG A 943 -44.70 -9.28 -17.95
N GLN A 944 -44.96 -8.13 -17.33
CA GLN A 944 -46.29 -7.53 -17.26
C GLN A 944 -46.66 -6.72 -18.52
N ASN A 945 -45.66 -6.27 -19.29
CA ASN A 945 -45.83 -5.32 -20.39
C ASN A 945 -45.49 -5.89 -21.79
N LEU A 946 -45.09 -7.16 -21.88
CA LEU A 946 -44.83 -7.86 -23.14
C LEU A 946 -45.76 -9.07 -23.30
N ALA A 947 -46.04 -9.44 -24.54
CA ALA A 947 -46.68 -10.72 -24.85
C ALA A 947 -45.81 -11.89 -24.33
N PRO A 948 -46.40 -13.00 -23.84
CA PRO A 948 -45.65 -14.11 -23.23
C PRO A 948 -44.53 -14.66 -24.12
N GLU A 949 -44.74 -14.69 -25.43
CA GLU A 949 -43.79 -15.17 -26.43
C GLU A 949 -42.59 -14.21 -26.55
N ALA A 950 -42.86 -12.90 -26.63
CA ALA A 950 -41.82 -11.86 -26.69
C ALA A 950 -41.06 -11.69 -25.36
N PHE A 951 -41.73 -11.93 -24.23
CA PHE A 951 -41.08 -12.00 -22.93
C PHE A 951 -40.13 -13.21 -22.84
N SER A 952 -40.61 -14.40 -23.23
CA SER A 952 -39.83 -15.64 -23.20
C SER A 952 -38.68 -15.64 -24.20
N GLU A 953 -38.82 -14.90 -25.30
CA GLU A 953 -37.71 -14.57 -26.21
C GLU A 953 -36.62 -13.78 -25.48
N ILE A 954 -36.95 -12.66 -24.84
CA ILE A 954 -35.92 -11.78 -24.25
C ILE A 954 -35.32 -12.36 -22.95
N PHE A 955 -36.13 -13.06 -22.15
CA PHE A 955 -35.79 -13.62 -20.84
C PHE A 955 -36.13 -15.12 -20.79
N PRO A 956 -35.36 -15.98 -21.48
CA PRO A 956 -35.59 -17.41 -21.50
C PRO A 956 -35.34 -18.04 -20.12
N ALA A 957 -36.10 -19.09 -19.79
CA ALA A 957 -35.92 -19.84 -18.55
C ALA A 957 -34.53 -20.49 -18.50
N SER A 958 -33.87 -20.43 -17.35
CA SER A 958 -32.56 -21.06 -17.16
C SER A 958 -32.67 -22.59 -17.26
N PHE A 959 -31.64 -23.24 -17.82
CA PHE A 959 -31.60 -24.71 -17.96
C PHE A 959 -31.79 -25.45 -16.62
N GLU A 960 -31.40 -24.82 -15.50
CA GLU A 960 -31.57 -25.35 -14.14
C GLU A 960 -33.04 -25.37 -13.69
N GLN A 961 -33.89 -24.46 -14.16
CA GLN A 961 -35.33 -24.48 -13.86
C GLN A 961 -36.07 -25.59 -14.64
N LEU A 962 -35.65 -25.87 -15.88
CA LEU A 962 -36.21 -26.96 -16.70
C LEU A 962 -35.89 -28.36 -16.15
N ALA A 963 -34.77 -28.52 -15.45
CA ALA A 963 -34.39 -29.78 -14.81
C ALA A 963 -35.27 -30.15 -13.61
N VAL A 964 -35.93 -29.17 -12.97
CA VAL A 964 -36.80 -29.37 -11.80
C VAL A 964 -38.24 -29.75 -12.21
N SER A 965 -38.61 -29.59 -13.48
CA SER A 965 -39.98 -29.80 -14.00
C SER A 965 -40.17 -31.08 -14.83
N LEU A 966 -39.37 -32.12 -14.60
CA LEU A 966 -39.63 -33.46 -15.16
C LEU A 966 -40.43 -34.31 -14.14
N PRO A 967 -41.66 -34.77 -14.47
CA PRO A 967 -42.38 -35.71 -13.63
C PRO A 967 -41.63 -37.04 -13.54
N SER A 968 -41.52 -37.60 -12.34
CA SER A 968 -40.94 -38.91 -12.10
C SER A 968 -41.75 -40.01 -12.82
N PHE A 969 -41.26 -40.47 -13.97
CA PHE A 969 -41.76 -41.70 -14.59
C PHE A 969 -41.35 -42.91 -13.74
N SER A 970 -42.30 -43.48 -13.02
CA SER A 970 -42.15 -44.79 -12.39
C SER A 970 -42.04 -45.88 -13.46
N ILE A 971 -40.94 -46.63 -13.44
CA ILE A 971 -40.79 -47.84 -14.23
C ILE A 971 -41.60 -48.97 -13.57
N SER A 972 -42.41 -49.65 -14.39
CA SER A 972 -42.91 -51.02 -14.14
C SER A 972 -42.40 -51.92 -15.26
#